data_AF-A0A0C5J6H1-F1
#
_entry.id   AF-A0A0C5J6H1-F1
#
_cell.length_a   1.000
_cell.length_b   1.000
_cell.length_c   1.000
_cell.angle_alpha   90.00
_cell.angle_beta   90.00
_cell.angle_gamma   90.00
#
_symmetry.space_group_name_H-M   'P 1'
#
loop_
_entity.id
_entity.type
_entity.pdbx_description
1 polymer ?
#
loop_
_entity_poly.entity_id
_entity_poly.type
_entity_poly.pdbx_seq_one_letter_code
_entity_poly.pdbx_strand_id
1 'polypeptide(L)'
;MLDFNDTQPPVPRDLDAEREAIRVELLVRLESVLAALFPAGRKRGGKFLVGDVLGSPGDSLEIVLTGDKAGLWTDRATGDGGDIFTLIAAHLGIDTHADFPRVLDAATELLGRAPAAPARKSKSAPPVDDLGPASAKWDYLDASGKLIAVVYRYDPPGRKKEFRPWDARRRKMAPPDPRPLYNQPGMTSASLVVLVEGEKCAQALIDAGIVATTAMHGANAPVEKTDWSPLAGKAVLIWPDRDKPGWEYATQAAQAILSAGAKTCHILYPPEEAADGWDAADAVIDGFDVAAFLTHGPRLQMHDVADDTEPVVSTDESVWGTEDALALAFTRRYHRDWRYVAAWGRWLVWDGHRWRTEDTLAATDLIRSVCRHAAVHADNPKIAAKLASSGTVGGVERLARADRRHAATTAEWDADPWLLDTPGGVVDLKTGRMRPHDRADRMTKITTATPGGDCPIWRQFLVEITGGDAELQAYLQRMVGYCLTGVTSAHALFFLYGTGANGKSVFANVVSTILGDYASTASMDTFVETRGDRHPTDLAGLRGARFVTAIETEQGRRLNESKVKAITGGDKISARFMRQDFFEYTPQFKPVIVGNHKPAIRNIDEAMKRRMHLIPFTVTIPPERRDGNLTDKLLAERDGILAWAVAGCLVWQREGLKPPASVVSATEEYFESEDALGRWLDERCVREANAKSLTAELFGDWKQWADSAGEFIGSQRRFSDLLITRGVEKWRNTAGVRGFRGIGLKHPPKPAYTPYADD
;
A
#
# COMPACT_ATOMS: atom_id res chain seq x y z
N MET A 1 -5.56 -7.02 -35.60
CA MET A 1 -6.09 -7.66 -36.82
C MET A 1 -4.94 -7.85 -37.80
N LEU A 2 -4.42 -9.07 -37.85
CA LEU A 2 -3.63 -9.76 -38.89
C LEU A 2 -2.94 -10.93 -38.16
N ASP A 3 -3.63 -12.07 -38.19
CA ASP A 3 -3.18 -13.36 -37.65
C ASP A 3 -2.23 -14.00 -38.66
N PHE A 4 -1.05 -14.41 -38.19
CA PHE A 4 0.06 -14.92 -39.00
C PHE A 4 0.49 -16.32 -38.54
N ASN A 5 -0.44 -17.19 -38.12
CA ASN A 5 -0.12 -18.58 -37.81
C ASN A 5 -1.22 -19.57 -38.24
N ASP A 6 -1.44 -19.69 -39.55
CA ASP A 6 -2.01 -20.91 -40.13
C ASP A 6 -0.89 -21.71 -40.83
N THR A 7 -0.19 -22.56 -40.08
CA THR A 7 0.55 -23.67 -40.66
C THR A 7 -0.30 -24.92 -40.53
N GLN A 8 -0.87 -25.37 -41.66
CA GLN A 8 -1.54 -26.67 -41.75
C GLN A 8 -0.59 -27.79 -41.25
N PRO A 9 -1.10 -28.79 -40.52
CA PRO A 9 -0.31 -29.94 -40.09
C PRO A 9 0.21 -30.71 -41.33
N PRO A 10 1.41 -31.31 -41.26
CA PRO A 10 1.99 -32.03 -42.39
C PRO A 10 1.13 -33.24 -42.78
N VAL A 11 0.80 -33.32 -44.07
CA VAL A 11 0.12 -34.48 -44.67
C VAL A 11 1.07 -35.68 -44.65
N PRO A 12 0.64 -36.88 -44.23
CA PRO A 12 1.49 -38.08 -44.23
C PRO A 12 1.98 -38.43 -45.65
N ARG A 13 3.27 -38.78 -45.76
CA ARG A 13 3.91 -39.20 -47.02
C ARG A 13 3.33 -40.57 -47.47
N ASP A 14 2.71 -40.61 -48.64
CA ASP A 14 2.31 -41.86 -49.30
C ASP A 14 3.48 -42.42 -50.11
N LEU A 15 4.22 -43.35 -49.49
CA LEU A 15 5.45 -43.92 -50.04
C LEU A 15 5.21 -44.79 -51.29
N ASP A 16 4.02 -45.38 -51.44
CA ASP A 16 3.69 -46.21 -52.60
C ASP A 16 3.46 -45.36 -53.85
N ALA A 17 2.79 -44.22 -53.69
CA ALA A 17 2.61 -43.24 -54.76
C ALA A 17 3.96 -42.61 -55.19
N GLU A 18 4.84 -42.32 -54.23
CA GLU A 18 6.18 -41.78 -54.47
C GLU A 18 7.08 -42.77 -55.22
N ARG A 19 7.03 -44.06 -54.84
CA ARG A 19 7.77 -45.15 -55.51
C ARG A 19 7.38 -45.30 -56.98
N GLU A 20 6.09 -45.36 -57.30
CA GLU A 20 5.65 -45.54 -58.69
C GLU A 20 5.96 -44.33 -59.57
N ALA A 21 5.85 -43.10 -59.02
CA ALA A 21 6.24 -41.89 -59.75
C ALA A 21 7.75 -41.89 -60.11
N ILE A 22 8.62 -42.23 -59.16
CA ILE A 22 10.07 -42.32 -59.37
C ILE A 22 10.41 -43.46 -60.35
N ARG A 23 9.72 -44.60 -60.25
CA ARG A 23 9.92 -45.75 -61.15
C ARG A 23 9.72 -45.38 -62.61
N VAL A 24 8.61 -44.70 -62.92
CA VAL A 24 8.29 -44.29 -64.29
C VAL A 24 9.38 -43.38 -64.85
N GLU A 25 9.87 -42.44 -64.04
CA GLU A 25 10.88 -41.47 -64.48
C GLU A 25 12.28 -42.10 -64.63
N LEU A 26 12.66 -43.05 -63.75
CA LEU A 26 13.87 -43.85 -63.89
C LEU A 26 13.88 -44.63 -65.19
N LEU A 27 12.75 -45.23 -65.58
CA LEU A 27 12.64 -45.98 -66.83
C LEU A 27 12.73 -45.08 -68.06
N VAL A 28 12.17 -43.87 -68.01
CA VAL A 28 12.30 -42.87 -69.10
C VAL A 28 13.75 -42.42 -69.29
N ARG A 29 14.53 -42.33 -68.22
CA ARG A 29 15.94 -41.88 -68.24
C ARG A 29 16.96 -43.00 -68.03
N LEU A 30 16.54 -44.25 -68.24
CA LEU A 30 17.28 -45.44 -67.81
C LEU A 30 18.73 -45.47 -68.31
N GLU A 31 18.96 -45.10 -69.57
CA GLU A 31 20.33 -45.06 -70.14
C GLU A 31 21.23 -44.03 -69.45
N SER A 32 20.70 -42.87 -69.11
CA SER A 32 21.46 -41.82 -68.42
C SER A 32 21.74 -42.20 -66.96
N VAL A 33 20.76 -42.82 -66.30
CA VAL A 33 20.90 -43.32 -64.93
C VAL A 33 21.96 -44.44 -64.86
N LEU A 34 21.93 -45.39 -65.79
CA LEU A 34 22.90 -46.48 -65.83
C LEU A 34 24.31 -45.99 -66.20
N ALA A 35 24.44 -45.00 -67.07
CA ALA A 35 25.73 -44.40 -67.38
C ALA A 35 26.34 -43.65 -66.17
N ALA A 36 25.50 -43.04 -65.33
CA ALA A 36 25.93 -42.39 -64.09
C ALA A 36 26.33 -43.40 -63.00
N LEU A 37 25.56 -44.49 -62.84
CA LEU A 37 25.87 -45.56 -61.88
C LEU A 37 27.08 -46.41 -62.31
N PHE A 38 27.20 -46.69 -63.60
CA PHE A 38 28.18 -47.63 -64.14
C PHE A 38 28.95 -47.03 -65.33
N PRO A 39 29.93 -46.15 -65.08
CA PRO A 39 30.68 -45.48 -66.14
C PRO A 39 31.46 -46.43 -67.07
N ALA A 40 31.79 -47.63 -66.60
CA ALA A 40 32.49 -48.66 -67.38
C ALA A 40 31.57 -49.51 -68.27
N GLY A 41 30.25 -49.34 -68.16
CA GLY A 41 29.26 -50.16 -68.86
C GLY A 41 29.13 -49.84 -70.35
N ARG A 42 28.66 -50.83 -71.13
CA ARG A 42 28.57 -50.74 -72.59
C ARG A 42 27.20 -51.16 -73.09
N LYS A 43 26.68 -50.43 -74.08
CA LYS A 43 25.41 -50.77 -74.74
C LYS A 43 25.64 -51.75 -75.89
N ARG A 44 24.93 -52.88 -75.88
CA ARG A 44 24.97 -53.88 -76.94
C ARG A 44 23.61 -54.58 -77.07
N GLY A 45 23.00 -54.51 -78.25
CA GLY A 45 21.78 -55.28 -78.58
C GLY A 45 20.56 -55.00 -77.69
N GLY A 46 20.29 -53.72 -77.36
CA GLY A 46 19.15 -53.34 -76.50
C GLY A 46 19.36 -53.60 -75.00
N LYS A 47 20.57 -53.96 -74.60
CA LYS A 47 20.98 -54.17 -73.20
C LYS A 47 22.16 -53.28 -72.83
N PHE A 48 22.29 -53.00 -71.55
CA PHE A 48 23.45 -52.37 -70.92
C PHE A 48 24.24 -53.45 -70.16
N LEU A 49 25.53 -53.58 -70.46
CA LEU A 49 26.40 -54.64 -69.94
C LEU A 49 27.46 -54.04 -69.02
N VAL A 50 27.66 -54.64 -67.86
CA VAL A 50 28.73 -54.30 -66.89
C VAL A 50 29.18 -55.57 -66.15
N GLY A 51 30.34 -55.54 -65.50
CA GLY A 51 30.94 -56.73 -64.89
C GLY A 51 30.22 -57.23 -63.63
N ASP A 52 29.70 -56.33 -62.81
CA ASP A 52 29.02 -56.63 -61.55
C ASP A 52 28.22 -55.40 -61.05
N VAL A 53 27.52 -55.52 -59.93
CA VAL A 53 26.77 -54.44 -59.27
C VAL A 53 27.64 -53.31 -58.71
N LEU A 54 28.97 -53.50 -58.62
CA LEU A 54 29.92 -52.46 -58.18
C LEU A 54 30.43 -51.63 -59.37
N GLY A 55 30.13 -52.03 -60.61
CA GLY A 55 30.51 -51.31 -61.82
C GLY A 55 31.85 -51.72 -62.41
N SER A 56 32.38 -52.89 -62.04
CA SER A 56 33.61 -53.41 -62.62
C SER A 56 33.49 -53.59 -64.15
N PRO A 57 34.56 -53.42 -64.95
CA PRO A 57 34.50 -53.70 -66.38
C PRO A 57 34.21 -55.18 -66.67
N GLY A 58 33.22 -55.47 -67.51
CA GLY A 58 32.84 -56.83 -67.89
C GLY A 58 31.46 -56.89 -68.55
N ASP A 59 31.01 -58.11 -68.89
CA ASP A 59 29.74 -58.35 -69.61
C ASP A 59 28.80 -59.31 -68.82
N SER A 60 29.05 -59.55 -67.53
CA SER A 60 28.32 -60.56 -66.72
C SER A 60 26.94 -60.08 -66.26
N LEU A 61 26.84 -58.80 -65.88
CA LEU A 61 25.60 -58.14 -65.46
C LEU A 61 24.95 -57.46 -66.67
N GLU A 62 23.73 -57.88 -66.99
CA GLU A 62 22.95 -57.33 -68.09
C GLU A 62 21.71 -56.59 -67.56
N ILE A 63 21.48 -55.36 -68.04
CA ILE A 63 20.24 -54.61 -67.80
C ILE A 63 19.48 -54.42 -69.12
N VAL A 64 18.18 -54.71 -69.13
CA VAL A 64 17.32 -54.52 -70.31
C VAL A 64 16.95 -53.04 -70.46
N LEU A 65 17.18 -52.44 -71.63
CA LEU A 65 16.95 -51.01 -71.85
C LEU A 65 15.57 -50.67 -72.45
N THR A 66 14.88 -51.64 -73.06
CA THR A 66 13.66 -51.38 -73.85
C THR A 66 12.58 -52.45 -73.67
N GLY A 67 11.30 -52.06 -73.83
CA GLY A 67 10.14 -52.95 -73.73
C GLY A 67 9.63 -53.14 -72.31
N ASP A 68 8.68 -54.06 -72.10
CA ASP A 68 8.01 -54.29 -70.80
C ASP A 68 8.95 -54.75 -69.67
N LYS A 69 10.18 -55.16 -70.04
CA LYS A 69 11.23 -55.59 -69.12
C LYS A 69 12.31 -54.53 -68.88
N ALA A 70 12.12 -53.30 -69.37
CA ALA A 70 13.07 -52.22 -69.16
C ALA A 70 13.36 -52.00 -67.66
N GLY A 71 14.65 -51.88 -67.32
CA GLY A 71 15.12 -51.69 -65.95
C GLY A 71 15.26 -52.97 -65.13
N LEU A 72 14.94 -54.15 -65.68
CA LEU A 72 15.29 -55.42 -65.07
C LEU A 72 16.75 -55.77 -65.35
N TRP A 73 17.46 -56.22 -64.32
CA TRP A 73 18.85 -56.63 -64.41
C TRP A 73 19.07 -58.08 -63.99
N THR A 74 20.11 -58.70 -64.51
CA THR A 74 20.51 -60.07 -64.17
C THR A 74 22.02 -60.20 -64.28
N ASP A 75 22.67 -60.70 -63.24
CA ASP A 75 24.07 -61.08 -63.26
C ASP A 75 24.21 -62.59 -63.51
N ARG A 76 24.85 -62.95 -64.64
CA ARG A 76 25.07 -64.34 -65.02
C ARG A 76 26.13 -65.05 -64.19
N ALA A 77 26.99 -64.31 -63.49
CA ALA A 77 28.04 -64.88 -62.66
C ALA A 77 27.49 -65.34 -61.30
N THR A 78 26.56 -64.58 -60.70
CA THR A 78 25.98 -64.91 -59.38
C THR A 78 24.58 -65.51 -59.46
N GLY A 79 23.84 -65.27 -60.54
CA GLY A 79 22.43 -65.65 -60.68
C GLY A 79 21.45 -64.64 -60.08
N ASP A 80 21.95 -63.52 -59.54
CA ASP A 80 21.13 -62.49 -58.94
C ASP A 80 20.45 -61.60 -60.00
N GLY A 81 19.30 -61.03 -59.65
CA GLY A 81 18.60 -60.10 -60.51
C GLY A 81 17.42 -59.44 -59.82
N GLY A 82 16.93 -58.36 -60.40
CA GLY A 82 15.82 -57.60 -59.84
C GLY A 82 15.44 -56.39 -60.69
N ASP A 83 14.69 -55.46 -60.09
CA ASP A 83 14.32 -54.20 -60.72
C ASP A 83 15.37 -53.10 -60.52
N ILE A 84 15.12 -51.93 -61.11
CA ILE A 84 16.05 -50.80 -61.07
C ILE A 84 16.34 -50.29 -59.65
N PHE A 85 15.39 -50.43 -58.70
CA PHE A 85 15.62 -50.03 -57.30
C PHE A 85 16.52 -51.02 -56.59
N THR A 86 16.34 -52.32 -56.83
CA THR A 86 17.25 -53.35 -56.29
C THR A 86 18.66 -53.21 -56.86
N LEU A 87 18.80 -52.77 -58.11
CA LEU A 87 20.11 -52.48 -58.71
C LEU A 87 20.80 -51.30 -58.03
N ILE A 88 20.07 -50.19 -57.82
CA ILE A 88 20.57 -49.00 -57.10
C ILE A 88 20.96 -49.37 -55.67
N ALA A 89 20.13 -50.15 -54.99
CA ALA A 89 20.38 -50.59 -53.63
C ALA A 89 21.62 -51.51 -53.55
N ALA A 90 21.76 -52.46 -54.48
CA ALA A 90 22.93 -53.34 -54.56
C ALA A 90 24.23 -52.57 -54.83
N HIS A 91 24.19 -51.57 -55.72
CA HIS A 91 25.35 -50.71 -56.01
C HIS A 91 25.77 -49.86 -54.79
N LEU A 92 24.80 -49.35 -54.03
CA LEU A 92 25.04 -48.48 -52.87
C LEU A 92 25.21 -49.25 -51.55
N GLY A 93 25.08 -50.57 -51.56
CA GLY A 93 25.13 -51.42 -50.36
C GLY A 93 23.99 -51.15 -49.37
N ILE A 94 22.81 -50.82 -49.87
CA ILE A 94 21.61 -50.52 -49.07
C ILE A 94 20.70 -51.75 -49.03
N ASP A 95 20.20 -52.11 -47.84
CA ASP A 95 19.22 -53.18 -47.68
C ASP A 95 17.81 -52.66 -48.03
N THR A 96 17.20 -53.21 -49.08
CA THR A 96 15.89 -52.78 -49.59
C THR A 96 14.73 -53.04 -48.63
N HIS A 97 14.87 -53.96 -47.68
CA HIS A 97 13.84 -54.26 -46.69
C HIS A 97 13.98 -53.41 -45.43
N ALA A 98 15.21 -53.07 -45.03
CA ALA A 98 15.47 -52.29 -43.82
C ALA A 98 15.44 -50.77 -44.06
N ASP A 99 15.80 -50.28 -45.26
CA ASP A 99 15.99 -48.85 -45.52
C ASP A 99 15.58 -48.43 -46.96
N PHE A 100 14.36 -48.84 -47.36
CA PHE A 100 13.79 -48.46 -48.66
C PHE A 100 13.68 -46.93 -48.91
N PRO A 101 13.38 -46.08 -47.91
CA PRO A 101 13.35 -44.62 -48.12
C PRO A 101 14.69 -44.06 -48.63
N ARG A 102 15.81 -44.59 -48.15
CA ARG A 102 17.14 -44.19 -48.62
C ARG A 102 17.41 -44.62 -50.07
N VAL A 103 16.82 -45.73 -50.52
CA VAL A 103 16.85 -46.15 -51.94
C VAL A 103 16.04 -45.18 -52.81
N LEU A 104 14.89 -44.70 -52.33
CA LEU A 104 14.09 -43.68 -53.03
C LEU A 104 14.81 -42.33 -53.12
N ASP A 105 15.48 -41.90 -52.04
CA ASP A 105 16.28 -40.67 -52.04
C ASP A 105 17.45 -40.76 -53.05
N ALA A 106 18.17 -41.89 -53.08
CA ALA A 106 19.25 -42.11 -54.04
C ALA A 106 18.75 -42.18 -55.50
N ALA A 107 17.61 -42.82 -55.73
CA ALA A 107 16.96 -42.82 -57.04
C ALA A 107 16.54 -41.41 -57.49
N THR A 108 16.06 -40.58 -56.56
CA THR A 108 15.67 -39.19 -56.81
C THR A 108 16.89 -38.32 -57.15
N GLU A 109 18.02 -38.55 -56.49
CA GLU A 109 19.29 -37.88 -56.78
C GLU A 109 19.81 -38.23 -58.18
N LEU A 110 19.74 -39.50 -58.59
CA LEU A 110 20.12 -39.94 -59.94
C LEU A 110 19.25 -39.32 -61.05
N LEU A 111 18.03 -38.91 -60.73
CA LEU A 111 17.14 -38.18 -61.64
C LEU A 111 17.43 -36.67 -61.70
N GLY A 112 18.42 -36.19 -60.95
CA GLY A 112 18.81 -34.77 -60.90
C GLY A 112 17.86 -33.91 -60.07
N ARG A 113 17.06 -34.53 -59.20
CA ARG A 113 16.20 -33.80 -58.25
C ARG A 113 16.97 -33.64 -56.94
N ALA A 114 16.97 -32.43 -56.39
CA ALA A 114 17.50 -32.20 -55.05
C ALA A 114 16.68 -33.04 -54.05
N PRO A 115 17.30 -33.89 -53.21
CA PRO A 115 16.55 -34.62 -52.20
C PRO A 115 15.80 -33.62 -51.32
N ALA A 116 14.55 -33.92 -50.98
CA ALA A 116 13.86 -33.18 -49.93
C ALA A 116 14.76 -33.23 -48.71
N ALA A 117 15.25 -32.06 -48.29
CA ALA A 117 16.31 -31.95 -47.29
C ALA A 117 16.03 -32.90 -46.12
N PRO A 118 17.02 -33.66 -45.62
CA PRO A 118 16.79 -34.56 -44.51
C PRO A 118 16.15 -33.74 -43.41
N ALA A 119 14.95 -34.14 -42.98
CA ALA A 119 14.34 -33.59 -41.79
C ALA A 119 15.42 -33.61 -40.73
N ARG A 120 15.89 -32.42 -40.33
CA ARG A 120 16.90 -32.27 -39.28
C ARG A 120 16.49 -33.26 -38.22
N LYS A 121 17.37 -34.23 -37.90
CA LYS A 121 17.22 -35.09 -36.72
C LYS A 121 16.62 -34.20 -35.67
N SER A 122 15.37 -34.47 -35.29
CA SER A 122 14.80 -33.79 -34.15
C SER A 122 15.87 -34.02 -33.09
N LYS A 123 16.50 -32.92 -32.63
CA LYS A 123 16.98 -32.93 -31.25
C LYS A 123 15.77 -33.45 -30.52
N SER A 124 15.91 -34.61 -29.87
CA SER A 124 14.86 -35.13 -29.01
C SER A 124 14.26 -33.91 -28.34
N ALA A 125 12.98 -33.62 -28.62
CA ALA A 125 12.31 -32.60 -27.84
C ALA A 125 12.66 -32.93 -26.38
N PRO A 126 13.15 -31.96 -25.58
CA PRO A 126 13.40 -32.25 -24.18
C PRO A 126 12.15 -32.97 -23.68
N PRO A 127 12.29 -34.15 -23.04
CA PRO A 127 11.16 -34.99 -22.69
C PRO A 127 10.08 -34.06 -22.13
N VAL A 128 8.93 -34.00 -22.80
CA VAL A 128 7.83 -33.15 -22.34
C VAL A 128 7.58 -33.63 -20.93
N ASP A 129 7.87 -32.76 -19.97
CA ASP A 129 7.69 -33.03 -18.55
C ASP A 129 6.26 -33.57 -18.37
N ASP A 130 6.05 -34.55 -17.49
CA ASP A 130 4.74 -35.18 -17.25
C ASP A 130 3.66 -34.15 -16.80
N LEU A 131 4.07 -32.90 -16.62
CA LEU A 131 3.29 -31.71 -16.25
C LEU A 131 2.69 -30.94 -17.46
N GLY A 132 3.00 -31.30 -18.71
CA GLY A 132 2.49 -30.63 -19.92
C GLY A 132 3.37 -29.47 -20.42
N PRO A 133 2.88 -28.56 -21.28
CA PRO A 133 3.67 -27.42 -21.75
C PRO A 133 3.91 -26.40 -20.62
N ALA A 134 5.10 -25.80 -20.60
CA ALA A 134 5.41 -24.74 -19.64
C ALA A 134 4.52 -23.50 -19.91
N SER A 135 3.89 -22.97 -18.86
CA SER A 135 3.05 -21.77 -18.89
C SER A 135 3.88 -20.48 -18.94
N ALA A 136 5.10 -20.50 -18.43
CA ALA A 136 6.06 -19.40 -18.54
C ALA A 136 7.52 -19.92 -18.56
N LYS A 137 8.42 -19.09 -19.07
CA LYS A 137 9.85 -19.38 -19.19
C LYS A 137 10.66 -18.12 -18.92
N TRP A 138 11.67 -18.21 -18.05
CA TRP A 138 12.60 -17.11 -17.77
C TRP A 138 14.05 -17.54 -17.97
N ASP A 139 14.78 -16.76 -18.77
CA ASP A 139 16.18 -17.03 -19.11
C ASP A 139 17.11 -16.23 -18.19
N TYR A 140 17.95 -16.93 -17.42
CA TYR A 140 18.96 -16.34 -16.56
C TYR A 140 20.26 -16.18 -17.35
N LEU A 141 20.64 -14.93 -17.57
CA LEU A 141 21.84 -14.54 -18.32
C LEU A 141 22.91 -13.99 -17.37
N ASP A 142 24.19 -14.21 -17.69
CA ASP A 142 25.29 -13.49 -17.04
C ASP A 142 25.36 -12.03 -17.51
N ALA A 143 26.21 -11.21 -16.88
CA ALA A 143 26.37 -9.80 -17.25
C ALA A 143 26.77 -9.56 -18.73
N SER A 144 27.35 -10.57 -19.41
CA SER A 144 27.70 -10.51 -20.84
C SER A 144 26.57 -10.96 -21.77
N GLY A 145 25.43 -11.40 -21.22
CA GLY A 145 24.28 -11.89 -21.98
C GLY A 145 24.32 -13.39 -22.30
N LYS A 146 25.25 -14.16 -21.70
CA LYS A 146 25.34 -15.61 -21.93
C LYS A 146 24.38 -16.37 -21.01
N LEU A 147 23.68 -17.36 -21.58
CA LEU A 147 22.73 -18.19 -20.83
C LEU A 147 23.42 -19.03 -19.74
N ILE A 148 23.02 -18.83 -18.48
CA ILE A 148 23.43 -19.62 -17.32
C ILE A 148 22.37 -20.70 -17.03
N ALA A 149 21.09 -20.33 -17.03
CA ALA A 149 19.99 -21.21 -16.66
C ALA A 149 18.65 -20.76 -17.25
N VAL A 150 17.68 -21.65 -17.21
CA VAL A 150 16.29 -21.38 -17.60
C VAL A 150 15.36 -21.88 -16.51
N VAL A 151 14.38 -21.08 -16.09
CA VAL A 151 13.32 -21.51 -15.18
C VAL A 151 12.04 -21.68 -15.97
N TYR A 152 11.47 -22.89 -15.94
CA TYR A 152 10.17 -23.21 -16.52
C TYR A 152 9.11 -23.23 -15.43
N ARG A 153 7.97 -22.60 -15.69
CA ARG A 153 6.77 -22.69 -14.85
C ARG A 153 5.76 -23.64 -15.48
N TYR A 154 5.13 -24.45 -14.65
CA TYR A 154 4.01 -25.31 -15.03
C TYR A 154 2.83 -25.01 -14.11
N ASP A 155 1.64 -24.89 -14.70
CA ASP A 155 0.37 -24.72 -13.96
C ASP A 155 -0.60 -25.87 -14.32
N PRO A 156 -0.35 -27.11 -13.85
CA PRO A 156 -1.20 -28.24 -14.18
C PRO A 156 -2.59 -28.11 -13.52
N PRO A 157 -3.71 -28.41 -14.23
CA PRO A 157 -5.05 -28.33 -13.65
C PRO A 157 -5.18 -29.19 -12.38
N GLY A 158 -5.65 -28.59 -11.28
CA GLY A 158 -5.89 -29.29 -10.01
C GLY A 158 -4.62 -29.61 -9.20
N ARG A 159 -3.44 -29.15 -9.62
CA ARG A 159 -2.17 -29.25 -8.87
C ARG A 159 -1.63 -27.86 -8.50
N LYS A 160 -0.70 -27.81 -7.54
CA LYS A 160 0.03 -26.56 -7.24
C LYS A 160 0.98 -26.23 -8.38
N LYS A 161 1.21 -24.93 -8.61
CA LYS A 161 2.22 -24.43 -9.55
C LYS A 161 3.60 -25.03 -9.25
N GLU A 162 4.32 -25.45 -10.28
CA GLU A 162 5.65 -26.03 -10.17
C GLU A 162 6.68 -25.24 -10.98
N PHE A 163 7.87 -25.06 -10.41
CA PHE A 163 8.99 -24.37 -11.04
C PHE A 163 10.14 -25.35 -11.24
N ARG A 164 10.64 -25.45 -12.46
CA ARG A 164 11.70 -26.38 -12.85
C ARG A 164 12.89 -25.62 -13.44
N PRO A 165 13.95 -25.39 -12.65
CA PRO A 165 15.18 -24.79 -13.15
C PRO A 165 16.00 -25.79 -13.97
N TRP A 166 16.57 -25.31 -15.06
CA TRP A 166 17.48 -26.02 -15.94
C TRP A 166 18.84 -25.31 -15.98
N ASP A 167 19.90 -26.02 -15.61
CA ASP A 167 21.27 -25.53 -15.66
C ASP A 167 21.81 -25.69 -17.08
N ALA A 168 22.11 -24.56 -17.74
CA ALA A 168 22.55 -24.56 -19.14
C ALA A 168 23.97 -25.12 -19.31
N ARG A 169 24.82 -24.98 -18.29
CA ARG A 169 26.20 -25.48 -18.30
C ARG A 169 26.24 -27.00 -18.09
N ARG A 170 25.48 -27.51 -17.13
CA ARG A 170 25.38 -28.95 -16.82
C ARG A 170 24.36 -29.69 -17.71
N ARG A 171 23.52 -28.95 -18.44
CA ARG A 171 22.40 -29.47 -19.25
C ARG A 171 21.48 -30.40 -18.46
N LYS A 172 21.15 -30.01 -17.23
CA LYS A 172 20.37 -30.83 -16.29
C LYS A 172 19.21 -30.02 -15.71
N MET A 173 18.07 -30.69 -15.49
CA MET A 173 16.93 -30.16 -14.73
C MET A 173 17.25 -30.09 -13.24
N ALA A 174 18.12 -29.14 -12.89
CA ALA A 174 18.55 -28.83 -11.55
C ALA A 174 18.97 -27.35 -11.50
N PRO A 175 18.86 -26.69 -10.34
CA PRO A 175 19.38 -25.34 -10.20
C PRO A 175 20.92 -25.32 -10.32
N PRO A 176 21.50 -24.28 -10.94
CA PRO A 176 22.94 -24.04 -10.89
C PRO A 176 23.44 -23.87 -9.45
N ASP A 177 24.73 -24.10 -9.27
CA ASP A 177 25.42 -23.91 -7.99
C ASP A 177 26.75 -23.15 -8.24
N PRO A 178 26.88 -21.89 -7.79
CA PRO A 178 25.87 -21.09 -7.08
C PRO A 178 24.69 -20.67 -7.98
N ARG A 179 23.55 -20.30 -7.36
CA ARG A 179 22.34 -19.88 -8.08
C ARG A 179 22.47 -18.43 -8.56
N PRO A 180 22.29 -18.14 -9.85
CA PRO A 180 22.41 -16.77 -10.37
C PRO A 180 21.16 -15.94 -10.05
N LEU A 181 21.35 -14.61 -9.99
CA LEU A 181 20.26 -13.65 -10.01
C LEU A 181 19.68 -13.46 -11.42
N TYR A 182 18.39 -13.15 -11.51
CA TYR A 182 17.71 -12.83 -12.75
C TYR A 182 18.13 -11.46 -13.30
N ASN A 183 18.04 -11.24 -14.63
CA ASN A 183 18.30 -9.95 -15.27
C ASN A 183 19.69 -9.30 -15.01
N GLN A 184 20.77 -10.08 -14.91
CA GLN A 184 22.12 -9.51 -14.72
C GLN A 184 22.57 -8.50 -15.78
N PRO A 185 22.29 -8.69 -17.09
CA PRO A 185 22.62 -7.69 -18.11
C PRO A 185 22.03 -6.32 -17.79
N GLY A 186 20.75 -6.26 -17.40
CA GLY A 186 20.06 -5.01 -17.04
C GLY A 186 20.58 -4.36 -15.76
N MET A 187 21.18 -5.13 -14.85
CA MET A 187 21.75 -4.61 -13.61
C MET A 187 23.12 -3.96 -13.79
N THR A 188 23.87 -4.27 -14.85
CA THR A 188 25.29 -3.89 -15.00
C THR A 188 25.54 -2.39 -14.81
N SER A 189 24.78 -1.54 -15.50
CA SER A 189 24.89 -0.08 -15.44
C SER A 189 23.98 0.58 -14.39
N ALA A 190 23.16 -0.21 -13.68
CA ALA A 190 22.20 0.32 -12.73
C ALA A 190 22.85 0.66 -11.39
N SER A 191 22.57 1.87 -10.88
CA SER A 191 22.95 2.30 -9.53
C SER A 191 21.95 1.85 -8.48
N LEU A 192 20.68 1.68 -8.87
CA LEU A 192 19.57 1.20 -8.05
C LEU A 192 18.98 -0.06 -8.69
N VAL A 193 18.78 -1.11 -7.88
CA VAL A 193 18.16 -2.36 -8.31
C VAL A 193 17.03 -2.73 -7.36
N VAL A 194 15.88 -3.14 -7.91
CA VAL A 194 14.74 -3.64 -7.13
C VAL A 194 14.79 -5.16 -7.07
N LEU A 195 14.87 -5.74 -5.86
CA LEU A 195 14.72 -7.17 -5.64
C LEU A 195 13.26 -7.47 -5.31
N VAL A 196 12.64 -8.37 -6.06
CA VAL A 196 11.31 -8.92 -5.78
C VAL A 196 11.40 -10.42 -5.58
N GLU A 197 10.33 -11.02 -5.05
CA GLU A 197 10.33 -12.43 -4.73
C GLU A 197 10.39 -13.31 -5.97
N GLY A 198 9.52 -13.13 -6.96
CA GLY A 198 9.42 -14.03 -8.11
C GLY A 198 9.80 -13.45 -9.46
N GLU A 199 10.07 -14.33 -10.43
CA GLU A 199 10.41 -13.94 -11.81
C GLU A 199 9.27 -13.20 -12.52
N LYS A 200 8.02 -13.56 -12.23
CA LYS A 200 6.83 -12.86 -12.76
C LYS A 200 6.83 -11.39 -12.32
N CYS A 201 7.07 -11.14 -11.03
CA CYS A 201 7.12 -9.80 -10.46
C CYS A 201 8.30 -9.01 -11.02
N ALA A 202 9.45 -9.66 -11.16
CA ALA A 202 10.64 -9.00 -11.71
C ALA A 202 10.40 -8.60 -13.16
N GLN A 203 9.82 -9.49 -13.97
CA GLN A 203 9.48 -9.20 -15.36
C GLN A 203 8.47 -8.06 -15.47
N ALA A 204 7.43 -8.02 -14.63
CA ALA A 204 6.44 -6.95 -14.64
C ALA A 204 7.08 -5.57 -14.40
N LEU A 205 8.03 -5.47 -13.45
CA LEU A 205 8.78 -4.24 -13.20
C LEU A 205 9.73 -3.89 -14.37
N ILE A 206 10.41 -4.89 -14.95
CA ILE A 206 11.29 -4.70 -16.11
C ILE A 206 10.51 -4.15 -17.31
N ASP A 207 9.32 -4.71 -17.58
CA ASP A 207 8.43 -4.26 -18.65
C ASP A 207 7.92 -2.82 -18.41
N ALA A 208 7.82 -2.42 -17.14
CA ALA A 208 7.53 -1.04 -16.72
C ALA A 208 8.77 -0.10 -16.74
N GLY A 209 9.93 -0.58 -17.19
CA GLY A 209 11.16 0.20 -17.31
C GLY A 209 11.99 0.30 -16.01
N ILE A 210 11.68 -0.52 -15.00
CA ILE A 210 12.37 -0.54 -13.71
C ILE A 210 13.39 -1.68 -13.71
N VAL A 211 14.62 -1.38 -13.28
CA VAL A 211 15.65 -2.42 -13.15
C VAL A 211 15.35 -3.31 -11.94
N ALA A 212 14.75 -4.47 -12.21
CA ALA A 212 14.39 -5.45 -11.19
C ALA A 212 15.11 -6.80 -11.39
N THR A 213 15.21 -7.55 -10.30
CA THR A 213 15.82 -8.88 -10.22
C THR A 213 15.11 -9.76 -9.19
N THR A 214 15.45 -11.04 -9.17
CA THR A 214 14.95 -12.05 -8.22
C THR A 214 15.96 -13.20 -8.10
N ALA A 215 15.87 -13.96 -7.01
CA ALA A 215 16.57 -15.23 -6.82
C ALA A 215 15.68 -16.42 -7.20
N MET A 216 16.30 -17.48 -7.75
CA MET A 216 15.56 -18.68 -8.13
C MET A 216 14.81 -19.34 -6.95
N HIS A 217 13.52 -19.62 -7.19
CA HIS A 217 12.54 -20.23 -6.26
C HIS A 217 11.81 -19.28 -5.30
N GLY A 218 11.81 -17.97 -5.55
CA GLY A 218 10.92 -17.08 -4.81
C GLY A 218 11.31 -16.91 -3.34
N ALA A 219 10.32 -16.73 -2.47
CA ALA A 219 10.45 -16.74 -1.01
C ALA A 219 11.20 -17.97 -0.45
N ASN A 220 11.21 -19.09 -1.17
CA ASN A 220 11.89 -20.32 -0.77
C ASN A 220 13.32 -20.41 -1.32
N ALA A 221 13.86 -19.33 -1.88
CA ALA A 221 15.23 -19.29 -2.34
C ALA A 221 16.20 -19.48 -1.16
N PRO A 222 17.11 -20.47 -1.21
CA PRO A 222 18.17 -20.64 -0.24
C PRO A 222 19.18 -19.51 -0.41
N VAL A 223 19.05 -18.51 0.45
CA VAL A 223 19.85 -17.28 0.44
C VAL A 223 21.35 -17.60 0.46
N GLU A 224 21.76 -18.65 1.16
CA GLU A 224 23.14 -19.11 1.28
C GLU A 224 23.72 -19.76 0.01
N LYS A 225 22.87 -20.15 -0.95
CA LYS A 225 23.28 -20.75 -2.24
C LYS A 225 23.14 -19.81 -3.41
N THR A 226 22.66 -18.59 -3.18
CA THR A 226 22.49 -17.56 -4.20
C THR A 226 23.75 -16.71 -4.30
N ASP A 227 24.18 -16.44 -5.53
CA ASP A 227 25.27 -15.51 -5.80
C ASP A 227 24.75 -14.07 -5.80
N TRP A 228 24.98 -13.36 -4.69
CA TRP A 228 24.59 -11.97 -4.49
C TRP A 228 25.63 -10.96 -5.00
N SER A 229 26.81 -11.42 -5.44
CA SER A 229 27.89 -10.55 -5.92
C SER A 229 27.50 -9.58 -7.05
N PRO A 230 26.53 -9.87 -7.94
CA PRO A 230 26.09 -8.90 -8.95
C PRO A 230 25.49 -7.60 -8.37
N LEU A 231 25.10 -7.59 -7.10
CA LEU A 231 24.54 -6.41 -6.41
C LEU A 231 25.60 -5.56 -5.68
N ALA A 232 26.87 -5.98 -5.70
CA ALA A 232 27.97 -5.24 -5.09
C ALA A 232 28.05 -3.81 -5.64
N GLY A 233 28.23 -2.82 -4.75
CA GLY A 233 28.31 -1.40 -5.07
C GLY A 233 27.00 -0.72 -5.46
N LYS A 234 25.87 -1.44 -5.46
CA LYS A 234 24.56 -0.91 -5.86
C LYS A 234 23.69 -0.56 -4.64
N ALA A 235 22.78 0.38 -4.81
CA ALA A 235 21.66 0.55 -3.88
C ALA A 235 20.59 -0.49 -4.21
N VAL A 236 20.07 -1.19 -3.20
CA VAL A 236 19.06 -2.23 -3.38
C VAL A 236 17.79 -1.89 -2.62
N LEU A 237 16.64 -2.01 -3.29
CA LEU A 237 15.31 -1.93 -2.70
C LEU A 237 14.66 -3.30 -2.80
N ILE A 238 14.29 -3.90 -1.68
CA ILE A 238 13.56 -5.16 -1.65
C ILE A 238 12.07 -4.83 -1.55
N TRP A 239 11.28 -5.35 -2.47
CA TRP A 239 9.83 -5.31 -2.42
C TRP A 239 9.32 -6.72 -2.10
N PRO A 240 8.94 -6.99 -0.83
CA PRO A 240 8.36 -8.27 -0.44
C PRO A 240 6.90 -8.37 -0.84
N ASP A 241 6.43 -9.59 -1.08
CA ASP A 241 5.02 -9.91 -1.12
C ASP A 241 4.41 -9.56 0.25
N ARG A 242 3.16 -9.08 0.27
CA ARG A 242 2.51 -8.66 1.52
C ARG A 242 2.03 -9.87 2.33
N ASP A 243 2.97 -10.68 2.81
CA ASP A 243 2.72 -11.79 3.71
C ASP A 243 3.93 -12.03 4.65
N LYS A 244 3.79 -12.99 5.57
CA LYS A 244 4.85 -13.32 6.53
C LYS A 244 6.07 -13.98 5.86
N PRO A 245 5.93 -15.03 5.02
CA PRO A 245 7.07 -15.62 4.31
C PRO A 245 7.89 -14.62 3.51
N GLY A 246 7.23 -13.68 2.84
CA GLY A 246 7.88 -12.66 2.04
C GLY A 246 8.73 -11.71 2.86
N TRP A 247 8.21 -11.27 4.01
CA TRP A 247 8.98 -10.47 4.96
C TRP A 247 10.20 -11.20 5.54
N GLU A 248 10.05 -12.49 5.85
CA GLU A 248 11.15 -13.34 6.34
C GLU A 248 12.24 -13.53 5.28
N TYR A 249 11.85 -13.72 4.01
CA TYR A 249 12.79 -13.82 2.89
C TYR A 249 13.50 -12.49 2.64
N ALA A 250 12.77 -11.37 2.60
CA ALA A 250 13.36 -10.05 2.39
C ALA A 250 14.41 -9.69 3.45
N THR A 251 14.15 -10.03 4.72
CA THR A 251 15.09 -9.80 5.82
C THR A 251 16.38 -10.60 5.65
N GLN A 252 16.28 -11.87 5.24
CA GLN A 252 17.45 -12.74 5.01
C GLN A 252 18.23 -12.31 3.76
N ALA A 253 17.53 -12.02 2.66
CA ALA A 253 18.13 -11.55 1.43
C ALA A 253 18.86 -10.21 1.66
N ALA A 254 18.27 -9.27 2.41
CA ALA A 254 18.91 -8.00 2.73
C ALA A 254 20.29 -8.18 3.39
N GLN A 255 20.41 -9.10 4.33
CA GLN A 255 21.69 -9.39 4.99
C GLN A 255 22.72 -9.94 3.99
N ALA A 256 22.33 -10.91 3.16
CA ALA A 256 23.25 -11.49 2.17
C ALA A 256 23.68 -10.48 1.09
N ILE A 257 22.77 -9.59 0.69
CA ILE A 257 23.04 -8.49 -0.27
C ILE A 257 24.05 -7.50 0.32
N LEU A 258 23.87 -7.12 1.58
CA LEU A 258 24.78 -6.21 2.28
C LEU A 258 26.16 -6.85 2.46
N SER A 259 26.22 -8.09 2.93
CA SER A 259 27.49 -8.83 3.08
C SER A 259 28.19 -9.09 1.74
N ALA A 260 27.46 -9.10 0.62
CA ALA A 260 28.04 -9.16 -0.73
C ALA A 260 28.60 -7.82 -1.24
N GLY A 261 28.49 -6.74 -0.45
CA GLY A 261 29.08 -5.44 -0.73
C GLY A 261 28.12 -4.43 -1.38
N ALA A 262 26.80 -4.60 -1.25
CA ALA A 262 25.84 -3.58 -1.69
C ALA A 262 26.03 -2.26 -0.89
N LYS A 263 25.81 -1.12 -1.55
CA LYS A 263 26.01 0.21 -0.94
C LYS A 263 24.99 0.51 0.16
N THR A 264 23.72 0.16 -0.08
CA THR A 264 22.61 0.32 0.85
C THR A 264 21.54 -0.72 0.53
N CYS A 265 20.83 -1.21 1.54
CA CYS A 265 19.66 -2.09 1.33
C CYS A 265 18.47 -1.58 2.15
N HIS A 266 17.32 -1.44 1.50
CA HIS A 266 16.07 -1.08 2.17
C HIS A 266 14.98 -2.08 1.80
N ILE A 267 14.07 -2.37 2.73
CA ILE A 267 12.89 -3.22 2.50
C ILE A 267 11.66 -2.31 2.46
N LEU A 268 10.93 -2.27 1.35
CA LEU A 268 9.70 -1.50 1.23
C LEU A 268 8.60 -2.13 2.08
N TYR A 269 7.79 -1.30 2.73
CA TYR A 269 6.54 -1.72 3.34
C TYR A 269 5.43 -1.64 2.28
N PRO A 270 4.81 -2.78 1.91
CA PRO A 270 3.61 -2.74 1.07
C PRO A 270 2.53 -1.84 1.68
N PRO A 271 1.69 -1.15 0.87
CA PRO A 271 0.64 -0.27 1.38
C PRO A 271 -0.28 -1.01 2.36
N GLU A 272 -0.65 -0.39 3.49
CA GLU A 272 -1.48 -1.01 4.55
C GLU A 272 -2.90 -1.40 4.08
N GLU A 273 -3.40 -0.72 3.04
CA GLU A 273 -4.73 -0.93 2.43
C GLU A 273 -4.76 -2.10 1.44
N ALA A 274 -3.59 -2.58 0.98
CA ALA A 274 -3.50 -3.68 0.01
C ALA A 274 -4.04 -5.02 0.55
N ALA A 275 -4.32 -5.98 -0.34
CA ALA A 275 -4.72 -7.32 0.08
C ALA A 275 -3.54 -8.14 0.64
N ASP A 276 -3.83 -9.15 1.46
CA ASP A 276 -2.83 -10.15 1.88
C ASP A 276 -2.26 -10.87 0.64
N GLY A 277 -0.94 -10.97 0.56
CA GLY A 277 -0.23 -11.52 -0.59
C GLY A 277 -0.04 -10.57 -1.79
N TRP A 278 -0.41 -9.29 -1.68
CA TRP A 278 -0.20 -8.31 -2.75
C TRP A 278 1.28 -8.14 -3.10
N ASP A 279 1.61 -8.25 -4.38
CA ASP A 279 2.98 -8.22 -4.90
C ASP A 279 3.21 -7.09 -5.94
N ALA A 280 4.44 -7.00 -6.45
CA ALA A 280 4.79 -5.98 -7.44
C ALA A 280 4.11 -6.18 -8.81
N ALA A 281 3.70 -7.40 -9.16
CA ALA A 281 2.95 -7.65 -10.39
C ALA A 281 1.50 -7.17 -10.26
N ASP A 282 0.87 -7.41 -9.10
CA ASP A 282 -0.47 -6.90 -8.80
C ASP A 282 -0.49 -5.37 -8.84
N ALA A 283 0.52 -4.71 -8.28
CA ALA A 283 0.67 -3.26 -8.35
C ALA A 283 0.62 -2.70 -9.78
N VAL A 284 1.35 -3.34 -10.71
CA VAL A 284 1.37 -2.93 -12.13
C VAL A 284 0.01 -3.16 -12.79
N ILE A 285 -0.67 -4.26 -12.47
CA ILE A 285 -2.00 -4.58 -13.02
C ILE A 285 -3.06 -3.60 -12.51
N ASP A 286 -2.99 -3.22 -11.23
CA ASP A 286 -3.92 -2.30 -10.58
C ASP A 286 -3.72 -0.84 -11.02
N GLY A 287 -2.69 -0.56 -11.85
CA GLY A 287 -2.35 0.80 -12.27
C GLY A 287 -1.78 1.66 -11.13
N PHE A 288 -1.20 1.02 -10.11
CA PHE A 288 -0.54 1.69 -8.99
C PHE A 288 0.67 2.50 -9.48
N ASP A 289 0.94 3.65 -8.86
CA ASP A 289 2.13 4.45 -9.18
C ASP A 289 3.39 3.82 -8.57
N VAL A 290 3.91 2.81 -9.27
CA VAL A 290 5.09 2.05 -8.89
C VAL A 290 6.32 2.96 -8.79
N ALA A 291 6.48 3.95 -9.69
CA ALA A 291 7.64 4.83 -9.69
C ALA A 291 7.66 5.74 -8.45
N ALA A 292 6.52 6.33 -8.10
CA ALA A 292 6.38 7.11 -6.88
C ALA A 292 6.64 6.24 -5.65
N PHE A 293 6.12 5.00 -5.62
CA PHE A 293 6.31 4.09 -4.49
C PHE A 293 7.74 3.58 -4.34
N LEU A 294 8.48 3.32 -5.41
CA LEU A 294 9.91 2.96 -5.27
C LEU A 294 10.73 4.13 -4.73
N THR A 295 10.37 5.35 -5.12
CA THR A 295 11.11 6.57 -4.74
C THR A 295 10.77 7.03 -3.32
N HIS A 296 9.49 7.03 -2.97
CA HIS A 296 8.93 7.59 -1.73
C HIS A 296 8.09 6.55 -0.96
N GLY A 297 8.24 5.26 -1.22
CA GLY A 297 7.53 4.24 -0.43
C GLY A 297 8.11 4.17 0.98
N PRO A 298 7.26 3.95 2.00
CA PRO A 298 7.72 3.62 3.35
C PRO A 298 8.65 2.39 3.30
N ARG A 299 9.78 2.43 4.02
CA ARG A 299 10.83 1.42 3.96
C ARG A 299 11.63 1.30 5.25
N LEU A 300 12.07 0.09 5.55
CA LEU A 300 13.04 -0.23 6.59
C LEU A 300 14.46 -0.19 6.03
N GLN A 301 15.36 0.57 6.65
CA GLN A 301 16.79 0.50 6.34
C GLN A 301 17.43 -0.70 7.04
N MET A 302 18.10 -1.55 6.25
CA MET A 302 18.83 -2.71 6.76
C MET A 302 20.31 -2.37 6.88
N HIS A 303 20.95 -2.85 7.94
CA HIS A 303 22.38 -2.69 8.19
C HIS A 303 23.07 -4.05 8.18
N ASP A 304 24.29 -4.10 7.64
CA ASP A 304 25.09 -5.31 7.61
C ASP A 304 25.45 -5.69 9.05
N VAL A 305 25.19 -6.95 9.41
CA VAL A 305 25.55 -7.44 10.74
C VAL A 305 27.07 -7.63 10.85
N ALA A 306 27.78 -7.82 9.75
CA ALA A 306 29.24 -7.93 9.73
C ALA A 306 29.96 -6.57 9.78
N ASP A 307 29.27 -5.47 9.47
CA ASP A 307 29.87 -4.14 9.39
C ASP A 307 29.83 -3.43 10.77
N ASP A 308 31.01 -3.06 11.28
CA ASP A 308 31.22 -2.28 12.52
C ASP A 308 31.76 -0.86 12.21
N THR A 309 31.63 -0.37 10.97
CA THR A 309 32.39 0.80 10.46
C THR A 309 32.05 2.18 11.01
N GLU A 310 31.00 2.40 11.81
CA GLU A 310 30.90 3.68 12.52
C GLU A 310 31.78 3.64 13.78
N PRO A 311 32.87 4.44 13.86
CA PRO A 311 33.65 4.55 15.08
C PRO A 311 32.76 5.20 16.14
N VAL A 312 32.29 4.39 17.08
CA VAL A 312 31.62 4.92 18.26
C VAL A 312 32.64 5.70 19.06
N VAL A 313 32.25 6.90 19.47
CA VAL A 313 32.93 7.70 20.49
C VAL A 313 33.46 6.78 21.60
N SER A 314 34.73 6.94 21.98
CA SER A 314 35.61 5.94 22.61
C SER A 314 35.24 5.44 24.02
N THR A 315 33.96 5.33 24.38
CA THR A 315 33.46 4.93 25.71
C THR A 315 32.62 3.65 25.72
N ASP A 316 32.24 3.10 24.57
CA ASP A 316 31.37 1.90 24.45
C ASP A 316 32.18 0.60 24.29
N GLU A 317 33.27 0.41 25.05
CA GLU A 317 33.97 -0.87 25.12
C GLU A 317 33.26 -1.82 26.08
N SER A 318 32.83 -2.97 25.57
CA SER A 318 32.21 -4.03 26.36
C SER A 318 32.85 -5.38 26.04
N VAL A 319 32.73 -6.32 26.97
CA VAL A 319 33.34 -7.65 26.83
C VAL A 319 32.59 -8.42 25.75
N TRP A 320 33.31 -8.87 24.72
CA TRP A 320 32.76 -9.67 23.64
C TRP A 320 31.99 -10.89 24.17
N GLY A 321 30.84 -11.20 23.55
CA GLY A 321 29.99 -12.32 23.94
C GLY A 321 29.15 -12.09 25.21
N THR A 322 29.04 -10.84 25.69
CA THR A 322 28.07 -10.46 26.71
C THR A 322 26.77 -9.92 26.09
N GLU A 323 25.68 -9.94 26.87
CA GLU A 323 24.41 -9.31 26.47
C GLU A 323 24.59 -7.80 26.21
N ASP A 324 25.48 -7.16 26.96
CA ASP A 324 25.80 -5.73 26.83
C ASP A 324 26.53 -5.43 25.51
N ALA A 325 27.58 -6.19 25.17
CA ALA A 325 28.26 -6.05 23.89
C ALA A 325 27.32 -6.28 22.68
N LEU A 326 26.40 -7.24 22.79
CA LEU A 326 25.38 -7.49 21.77
C LEU A 326 24.35 -6.35 21.67
N ALA A 327 23.95 -5.77 22.81
CA ALA A 327 23.06 -4.60 22.84
C ALA A 327 23.71 -3.36 22.25
N LEU A 328 24.99 -3.13 22.52
CA LEU A 328 25.78 -2.08 21.88
C LEU A 328 25.91 -2.33 20.37
N ALA A 329 26.14 -3.57 19.94
CA ALA A 329 26.19 -3.93 18.53
C ALA A 329 24.85 -3.64 17.81
N PHE A 330 23.72 -3.97 18.43
CA PHE A 330 22.40 -3.58 17.93
C PHE A 330 22.25 -2.05 17.88
N THR A 331 22.61 -1.37 18.97
CA THR A 331 22.45 0.09 19.09
C THR A 331 23.26 0.85 18.05
N ARG A 332 24.52 0.48 17.84
CA ARG A 332 25.38 1.09 16.80
C ARG A 332 24.71 1.08 15.44
N ARG A 333 24.09 -0.05 15.07
CA ARG A 333 23.43 -0.26 13.79
C ARG A 333 22.08 0.47 13.70
N TYR A 334 21.27 0.44 14.76
CA TYR A 334 19.84 0.76 14.66
C TYR A 334 19.41 2.01 15.44
N HIS A 335 20.31 2.68 16.18
CA HIS A 335 19.95 3.86 16.99
C HIS A 335 19.43 5.05 16.20
N ARG A 336 19.58 5.11 14.87
CA ARG A 336 18.99 6.20 14.07
C ARG A 336 17.54 5.94 13.71
N ASP A 337 17.19 4.68 13.46
CA ASP A 337 15.89 4.29 12.92
C ASP A 337 14.96 3.66 13.95
N TRP A 338 15.44 3.35 15.16
CA TRP A 338 14.64 2.69 16.19
C TRP A 338 14.59 3.50 17.47
N ARG A 339 13.38 3.67 18.01
CA ARG A 339 13.14 4.26 19.34
C ARG A 339 12.23 3.39 20.18
N TYR A 340 12.41 3.42 21.49
CA TYR A 340 11.54 2.74 22.43
C TYR A 340 10.88 3.76 23.35
N VAL A 341 9.55 3.68 23.45
CA VAL A 341 8.77 4.54 24.34
C VAL A 341 8.29 3.71 25.52
N ALA A 342 8.97 3.84 26.66
CA ALA A 342 8.70 3.01 27.83
C ALA A 342 7.26 3.13 28.36
N ALA A 343 6.68 4.33 28.30
CA ALA A 343 5.29 4.57 28.72
C ALA A 343 4.27 3.88 27.80
N TRP A 344 4.61 3.62 26.54
CA TRP A 344 3.77 2.87 25.61
C TRP A 344 4.08 1.38 25.62
N GLY A 345 5.28 1.00 26.07
CA GLY A 345 5.78 -0.35 25.99
C GLY A 345 6.07 -0.80 24.55
N ARG A 346 6.31 0.14 23.62
CA ARG A 346 6.42 -0.13 22.18
C ARG A 346 7.69 0.42 21.57
N TRP A 347 8.18 -0.29 20.55
CA TRP A 347 9.16 0.21 19.61
C TRP A 347 8.50 1.03 18.51
N LEU A 348 9.19 2.06 18.07
CA LEU A 348 8.89 2.79 16.85
C LEU A 348 10.06 2.65 15.90
N VAL A 349 9.73 2.52 14.62
CA VAL A 349 10.68 2.41 13.53
C VAL A 349 10.45 3.53 12.53
N TRP A 350 11.55 4.16 12.09
CA TRP A 350 11.53 5.12 11.00
C TRP A 350 11.30 4.39 9.68
N ASP A 351 10.27 4.78 8.95
CA ASP A 351 9.92 4.17 7.67
C ASP A 351 10.36 5.00 6.46
N GLY A 352 11.24 5.99 6.64
CA GLY A 352 11.60 6.92 5.57
C GLY A 352 10.77 8.21 5.57
N HIS A 353 9.54 8.18 6.09
CA HIS A 353 8.63 9.33 6.12
C HIS A 353 8.24 9.74 7.53
N ARG A 354 7.87 8.77 8.36
CA ARG A 354 7.39 8.95 9.73
C ARG A 354 7.93 7.84 10.64
N TRP A 355 7.71 8.02 11.94
CA TRP A 355 7.94 6.99 12.94
C TRP A 355 6.69 6.16 13.12
N ARG A 356 6.71 4.91 12.65
CA ARG A 356 5.61 3.95 12.78
C ARG A 356 5.76 3.14 14.04
N THR A 357 4.63 2.79 14.64
CA THR A 357 4.59 1.78 15.69
C THR A 357 4.95 0.43 15.08
N GLU A 358 5.83 -0.31 15.74
CA GLU A 358 6.24 -1.64 15.28
C GLU A 358 5.47 -2.70 16.09
N ASP A 359 4.63 -3.48 15.40
CA ASP A 359 3.66 -4.40 16.02
C ASP A 359 3.96 -5.89 15.75
N THR A 360 5.05 -6.23 15.05
CA THR A 360 5.41 -7.60 14.63
C THR A 360 6.63 -8.19 15.34
N LEU A 361 7.24 -7.45 16.26
CA LEU A 361 8.48 -7.81 16.99
C LEU A 361 9.74 -7.78 16.10
N ALA A 362 9.75 -6.96 15.05
CA ALA A 362 10.89 -6.81 14.17
C ALA A 362 12.16 -6.36 14.92
N ALA A 363 12.06 -5.54 15.97
CA ALA A 363 13.22 -5.22 16.82
C ALA A 363 13.87 -6.47 17.42
N THR A 364 13.05 -7.38 17.96
CA THR A 364 13.50 -8.64 18.56
C THR A 364 14.12 -9.57 17.53
N ASP A 365 13.59 -9.62 16.29
CA ASP A 365 14.20 -10.43 15.22
C ASP A 365 15.54 -9.86 14.72
N LEU A 366 15.67 -8.54 14.61
CA LEU A 366 16.94 -7.88 14.32
C LEU A 366 17.99 -8.17 15.41
N ILE A 367 17.60 -8.09 16.68
CA ILE A 367 18.45 -8.51 17.81
C ILE A 367 18.85 -9.98 17.68
N ARG A 368 17.90 -10.87 17.34
CA ARG A 368 18.18 -12.29 17.14
C ARG A 368 19.18 -12.52 15.99
N SER A 369 19.19 -11.66 14.99
CA SER A 369 20.18 -11.70 13.89
C SER A 369 21.58 -11.29 14.38
N VAL A 370 21.69 -10.24 15.20
CA VAL A 370 22.95 -9.86 15.87
C VAL A 370 23.49 -10.99 16.75
N CYS A 371 22.62 -11.60 17.57
CA CYS A 371 22.97 -12.73 18.43
C CYS A 371 23.44 -13.95 17.63
N ARG A 372 22.74 -14.30 16.54
CA ARG A 372 23.12 -15.42 15.65
C ARG A 372 24.48 -15.19 15.01
N HIS A 373 24.75 -13.98 14.54
CA HIS A 373 26.04 -13.64 13.95
C HIS A 373 27.18 -13.80 14.95
N ALA A 374 27.04 -13.27 16.16
CA ALA A 374 28.04 -13.45 17.22
C ALA A 374 28.23 -14.94 17.60
N ALA A 375 27.15 -15.72 17.60
CA ALA A 375 27.21 -17.15 17.88
C ALA A 375 28.01 -17.94 16.83
N VAL A 376 27.89 -17.59 15.54
CA VAL A 376 28.65 -18.25 14.45
C VAL A 376 30.15 -17.99 14.56
N HIS A 377 30.54 -16.83 15.09
CA HIS A 377 31.94 -16.44 15.29
C HIS A 377 32.53 -16.91 16.63
N ALA A 378 31.76 -17.67 17.43
CA ALA A 378 32.23 -18.15 18.72
C ALA A 378 32.96 -19.48 18.59
N ASP A 379 34.22 -19.51 19.02
CA ASP A 379 35.06 -20.72 18.99
C ASP A 379 34.56 -21.85 19.89
N ASN A 380 33.75 -21.53 20.90
CA ASN A 380 33.22 -22.50 21.86
C ASN A 380 31.72 -22.78 21.61
N PRO A 381 31.33 -24.03 21.28
CA PRO A 381 29.93 -24.39 21.02
C PRO A 381 28.97 -24.08 22.18
N LYS A 382 29.44 -24.14 23.44
CA LYS A 382 28.60 -23.76 24.60
C LYS A 382 28.33 -22.27 24.65
N ILE A 383 29.31 -21.45 24.24
CA ILE A 383 29.16 -19.99 24.15
C ILE A 383 28.26 -19.66 22.96
N ALA A 384 28.49 -20.27 21.80
CA ALA A 384 27.63 -20.12 20.62
C ALA A 384 26.15 -20.41 20.95
N ALA A 385 25.88 -21.55 21.60
CA ALA A 385 24.53 -21.92 22.02
C ALA A 385 23.91 -20.93 23.01
N LYS A 386 24.72 -20.39 23.93
CA LYS A 386 24.28 -19.35 24.88
C LYS A 386 23.92 -18.05 24.16
N LEU A 387 24.79 -17.57 23.26
CA LEU A 387 24.60 -16.32 22.52
C LEU A 387 23.31 -16.35 21.68
N ALA A 388 23.00 -17.49 21.07
CA ALA A 388 21.78 -17.67 20.29
C ALA A 388 20.53 -18.03 21.13
N SER A 389 20.63 -18.08 22.46
CA SER A 389 19.52 -18.48 23.33
C SER A 389 18.44 -17.39 23.44
N SER A 390 17.19 -17.80 23.68
CA SER A 390 16.08 -16.88 23.92
C SER A 390 16.32 -15.97 25.14
N GLY A 391 17.00 -16.49 26.17
CA GLY A 391 17.37 -15.72 27.35
C GLY A 391 18.30 -14.56 27.01
N THR A 392 19.33 -14.81 26.19
CA THR A 392 20.25 -13.77 25.70
C THR A 392 19.53 -12.77 24.81
N VAL A 393 18.72 -13.21 23.85
CA VAL A 393 17.92 -12.29 23.00
C VAL A 393 17.04 -11.36 23.85
N GLY A 394 16.31 -11.90 24.83
CA GLY A 394 15.51 -11.09 25.74
C GLY A 394 16.34 -10.21 26.70
N GLY A 395 17.56 -10.60 27.03
CA GLY A 395 18.53 -9.77 27.77
C GLY A 395 18.99 -8.57 26.95
N VAL A 396 19.39 -8.82 25.71
CA VAL A 396 19.81 -7.79 24.75
C VAL A 396 18.70 -6.78 24.49
N GLU A 397 17.47 -7.23 24.28
CA GLU A 397 16.32 -6.32 24.08
C GLU A 397 16.09 -5.41 25.29
N ARG A 398 16.18 -5.96 26.51
CA ARG A 398 16.04 -5.17 27.75
C ARG A 398 17.13 -4.12 27.91
N LEU A 399 18.35 -4.40 27.45
CA LEU A 399 19.46 -3.44 27.47
C LEU A 399 19.30 -2.39 26.37
N ALA A 400 19.00 -2.82 25.14
CA ALA A 400 18.79 -1.94 23.99
C ALA A 400 17.67 -0.91 24.25
N ARG A 401 16.54 -1.33 24.82
CA ARG A 401 15.44 -0.40 25.16
C ARG A 401 15.78 0.58 26.28
N ALA A 402 16.80 0.28 27.10
CA ALA A 402 17.26 1.14 28.19
C ALA A 402 18.33 2.15 27.73
N ASP A 403 19.01 1.88 26.62
CA ASP A 403 20.00 2.77 26.01
C ASP A 403 19.37 4.13 25.65
N ARG A 404 20.04 5.22 26.01
CA ARG A 404 19.53 6.59 25.82
C ARG A 404 19.39 6.99 24.34
N ARG A 405 20.09 6.33 23.43
CA ARG A 405 19.98 6.57 21.98
C ARG A 405 18.68 6.00 21.42
N HIS A 406 18.12 4.96 22.05
CA HIS A 406 16.83 4.38 21.70
C HIS A 406 15.68 4.93 22.55
N ALA A 407 15.90 5.18 23.84
CA ALA A 407 14.85 5.63 24.74
C ALA A 407 14.27 6.98 24.30
N ALA A 408 12.94 7.05 24.21
CA ALA A 408 12.20 8.27 23.89
C ALA A 408 11.03 8.45 24.88
N THR A 409 10.72 9.71 25.20
CA THR A 409 9.55 10.07 26.00
C THR A 409 8.31 10.23 25.12
N THR A 410 7.13 10.24 25.74
CA THR A 410 5.89 10.44 24.99
C THR A 410 5.78 11.86 24.43
N ALA A 411 6.36 12.87 25.09
CA ALA A 411 6.21 14.28 24.72
C ALA A 411 7.02 14.69 23.48
N GLU A 412 7.99 13.86 23.06
CA GLU A 412 8.80 14.11 21.86
C GLU A 412 8.02 13.95 20.56
N TRP A 413 6.94 13.16 20.56
CA TRP A 413 6.23 12.74 19.35
C TRP A 413 5.10 13.70 18.98
N ASP A 414 5.03 14.05 17.69
CA ASP A 414 4.05 15.00 17.14
C ASP A 414 4.00 16.33 17.91
N ALA A 415 5.18 16.81 18.32
CA ALA A 415 5.32 17.94 19.23
C ALA A 415 5.08 19.31 18.57
N ASP A 416 5.47 19.48 17.30
CA ASP A 416 5.27 20.74 16.59
C ASP A 416 3.87 20.80 15.95
N PRO A 417 2.98 21.69 16.41
CA PRO A 417 1.64 21.82 15.86
C PRO A 417 1.60 22.44 14.45
N TRP A 418 2.74 22.92 13.92
CA TRP A 418 2.82 23.58 12.62
C TRP A 418 3.43 22.72 11.51
N LEU A 419 4.03 21.57 11.85
CA LEU A 419 4.52 20.63 10.84
C LEU A 419 3.39 19.70 10.40
N LEU A 420 3.16 19.55 9.10
CA LEU A 420 2.23 18.58 8.54
C LEU A 420 3.01 17.60 7.66
N ASP A 421 3.06 16.34 8.07
CA ASP A 421 3.76 15.31 7.30
C ASP A 421 2.87 14.84 6.15
N THR A 422 3.45 14.68 4.97
CA THR A 422 2.76 14.26 3.74
C THR A 422 3.63 13.27 2.96
N PRO A 423 3.09 12.41 2.08
CA PRO A 423 3.90 11.42 1.37
C PRO A 423 5.05 12.00 0.53
N GLY A 424 4.97 13.27 0.11
CA GLY A 424 6.03 13.96 -0.63
C GLY A 424 6.96 14.83 0.23
N GLY A 425 6.77 14.89 1.55
CA GLY A 425 7.59 15.68 2.47
C GLY A 425 6.79 16.38 3.57
N VAL A 426 7.51 17.09 4.45
CA VAL A 426 6.93 17.83 5.57
C VAL A 426 6.63 19.26 5.14
N VAL A 427 5.38 19.69 5.33
CA VAL A 427 4.93 21.06 5.08
C VAL A 427 5.03 21.87 6.38
N ASP A 428 5.77 22.97 6.34
CA ASP A 428 5.70 24.00 7.39
C ASP A 428 4.46 24.86 7.15
N LEU A 429 3.42 24.66 7.95
CA LEU A 429 2.15 25.36 7.80
C LEU A 429 2.25 26.87 8.06
N LYS A 430 3.32 27.37 8.70
CA LYS A 430 3.52 28.82 8.84
C LYS A 430 3.87 29.48 7.51
N THR A 431 4.59 28.76 6.65
CA THR A 431 5.12 29.29 5.38
C THR A 431 4.47 28.67 4.15
N GLY A 432 3.82 27.52 4.30
CA GLY A 432 3.29 26.69 3.20
C GLY A 432 4.38 25.98 2.38
N ARG A 433 5.64 26.02 2.83
CA ARG A 433 6.76 25.40 2.11
C ARG A 433 6.95 23.95 2.54
N MET A 434 7.28 23.11 1.59
CA MET A 434 7.59 21.70 1.81
C MET A 434 9.10 21.47 1.85
N ARG A 435 9.54 20.56 2.73
CA ARG A 435 10.92 20.08 2.81
C ARG A 435 10.95 18.55 2.92
N PRO A 436 12.11 17.90 2.65
CA PRO A 436 12.26 16.47 2.89
C PRO A 436 11.97 16.08 4.36
N HIS A 437 11.57 14.83 4.55
CA HIS A 437 11.36 14.23 5.86
C HIS A 437 12.64 14.25 6.70
N ASP A 438 12.50 14.53 7.99
CA ASP A 438 13.58 14.46 8.96
C ASP A 438 13.16 13.64 10.19
N ARG A 439 13.98 12.65 10.54
CA ARG A 439 13.82 11.82 11.73
C ARG A 439 13.71 12.67 13.01
N ALA A 440 14.40 13.81 13.04
CA ALA A 440 14.41 14.73 14.17
C ALA A 440 13.05 15.38 14.44
N ASP A 441 12.13 15.41 13.46
CA ASP A 441 10.79 15.98 13.63
C ASP A 441 9.87 15.12 14.51
N ARG A 442 10.23 13.84 14.72
CA ARG A 442 9.48 12.89 15.57
C ARG A 442 7.98 12.80 15.21
N MET A 443 7.67 12.84 13.92
CA MET A 443 6.30 12.74 13.43
C MET A 443 5.88 11.28 13.36
N THR A 444 4.69 10.95 13.87
CA THR A 444 4.09 9.61 13.80
C THR A 444 2.86 9.56 12.89
N LYS A 445 2.42 10.72 12.42
CA LYS A 445 1.20 10.96 11.66
C LYS A 445 1.55 11.46 10.26
N ILE A 446 0.82 11.01 9.24
CA ILE A 446 0.96 11.48 7.85
C ILE A 446 -0.41 11.66 7.19
N THR A 447 -0.51 12.56 6.22
CA THR A 447 -1.67 12.68 5.32
C THR A 447 -1.67 11.59 4.24
N THR A 448 -2.78 11.41 3.53
CA THR A 448 -2.86 10.51 2.36
C THR A 448 -2.53 11.20 1.04
N ALA A 449 -2.36 12.52 1.06
CA ALA A 449 -2.15 13.39 -0.09
C ALA A 449 -0.92 14.28 0.10
N THR A 450 -0.29 14.68 -0.99
CA THR A 450 0.81 15.67 -1.01
C THR A 450 0.30 16.96 -1.64
N PRO A 451 0.50 18.16 -1.06
CA PRO A 451 -0.06 19.38 -1.62
C PRO A 451 0.53 19.68 -3.00
N GLY A 452 -0.30 19.66 -4.04
CA GLY A 452 0.08 19.96 -5.41
C GLY A 452 -1.10 19.86 -6.39
N GLY A 453 -0.97 20.46 -7.58
CA GLY A 453 -2.03 20.43 -8.58
C GLY A 453 -3.21 21.37 -8.31
N ASP A 454 -4.32 21.14 -9.01
CA ASP A 454 -5.58 21.92 -8.88
C ASP A 454 -6.74 20.98 -8.52
N CYS A 455 -7.85 21.55 -8.06
CA CYS A 455 -9.02 20.81 -7.58
C CYS A 455 -10.35 21.41 -8.12
N PRO A 456 -10.58 21.43 -9.44
CA PRO A 456 -11.78 22.03 -10.03
C PRO A 456 -13.08 21.35 -9.60
N ILE A 457 -13.13 20.02 -9.47
CA ILE A 457 -14.33 19.30 -9.03
C ILE A 457 -14.63 19.64 -7.57
N TRP A 458 -13.60 19.72 -6.71
CA TRP A 458 -13.78 20.19 -5.33
C TRP A 458 -14.33 21.61 -5.24
N ARG A 459 -13.80 22.54 -6.05
CA ARG A 459 -14.31 23.93 -6.08
C ARG A 459 -15.76 23.98 -6.55
N GLN A 460 -16.11 23.21 -7.57
CA GLN A 460 -17.49 23.09 -8.04
C GLN A 460 -18.41 22.50 -6.96
N PHE A 461 -17.96 21.46 -6.27
CA PHE A 461 -18.68 20.87 -5.13
C PHE A 461 -18.93 21.91 -4.04
N LEU A 462 -17.94 22.73 -3.67
CA LEU A 462 -18.10 23.83 -2.71
C LEU A 462 -19.16 24.84 -3.16
N VAL A 463 -19.18 25.23 -4.45
CA VAL A 463 -20.22 26.10 -5.01
C VAL A 463 -21.60 25.49 -4.84
N GLU A 464 -21.75 24.20 -5.09
CA GLU A 464 -23.04 23.51 -4.97
C GLU A 464 -23.54 23.44 -3.53
N ILE A 465 -22.70 23.04 -2.57
CA ILE A 465 -23.13 22.87 -1.17
C ILE A 465 -23.36 24.20 -0.44
N THR A 466 -22.75 25.29 -0.92
CA THR A 466 -22.90 26.64 -0.35
C THR A 466 -23.91 27.50 -1.10
N GLY A 467 -24.48 27.01 -2.21
CA GLY A 467 -25.39 27.79 -3.05
C GLY A 467 -24.72 29.00 -3.70
N GLY A 468 -23.40 28.94 -3.91
CA GLY A 468 -22.60 30.04 -4.45
C GLY A 468 -22.17 31.10 -3.44
N ASP A 469 -22.40 30.91 -2.14
CA ASP A 469 -21.92 31.85 -1.10
C ASP A 469 -20.39 31.85 -1.00
N ALA A 470 -19.76 32.86 -1.60
CA ALA A 470 -18.31 33.01 -1.64
C ALA A 470 -17.68 33.26 -0.25
N GLU A 471 -18.39 33.92 0.67
CA GLU A 471 -17.89 34.16 2.02
C GLU A 471 -17.87 32.86 2.83
N LEU A 472 -18.92 32.05 2.68
CA LEU A 472 -18.99 30.71 3.27
C LEU A 472 -17.92 29.78 2.70
N GLN A 473 -17.67 29.81 1.39
CA GLN A 473 -16.59 29.04 0.76
C GLN A 473 -15.20 29.42 1.30
N ALA A 474 -14.91 30.73 1.37
CA ALA A 474 -13.65 31.23 1.93
C ALA A 474 -13.50 30.89 3.43
N TYR A 475 -14.62 30.90 4.17
CA TYR A 475 -14.65 30.45 5.56
C TYR A 475 -14.37 28.95 5.72
N LEU A 476 -14.99 28.09 4.89
CA LEU A 476 -14.71 26.66 4.88
C LEU A 476 -13.23 26.38 4.57
N GLN A 477 -12.63 27.13 3.65
CA GLN A 477 -11.20 27.03 3.36
C GLN A 477 -10.33 27.36 4.57
N ARG A 478 -10.63 28.47 5.29
CA ARG A 478 -9.91 28.84 6.52
C ARG A 478 -10.14 27.85 7.65
N MET A 479 -11.36 27.31 7.79
CA MET A 479 -11.68 26.25 8.76
C MET A 479 -10.83 25.00 8.49
N VAL A 480 -10.82 24.48 7.26
CA VAL A 480 -10.04 23.29 6.92
C VAL A 480 -8.54 23.57 7.09
N GLY A 481 -8.08 24.75 6.68
CA GLY A 481 -6.70 25.19 6.92
C GLY A 481 -6.31 25.24 8.39
N TYR A 482 -7.19 25.71 9.27
CA TYR A 482 -7.00 25.67 10.71
C TYR A 482 -6.95 24.22 11.22
N CYS A 483 -7.80 23.33 10.69
CA CYS A 483 -7.81 21.90 10.98
C CYS A 483 -6.52 21.17 10.55
N LEU A 484 -5.70 21.73 9.66
CA LEU A 484 -4.38 21.16 9.36
C LEU A 484 -3.38 21.33 10.50
N THR A 485 -3.56 22.31 11.39
CA THR A 485 -2.64 22.60 12.49
C THR A 485 -2.95 21.77 13.74
N GLY A 486 -2.01 21.68 14.67
CA GLY A 486 -2.27 21.23 16.04
C GLY A 486 -2.71 22.35 16.99
N VAL A 487 -2.93 23.57 16.47
CA VAL A 487 -3.28 24.74 17.28
C VAL A 487 -4.76 24.75 17.61
N THR A 488 -5.08 25.13 18.85
CA THR A 488 -6.44 25.21 19.41
C THR A 488 -6.85 26.62 19.87
N SER A 489 -6.07 27.65 19.50
CA SER A 489 -6.22 29.04 19.96
C SER A 489 -7.56 29.70 19.62
N ALA A 490 -8.26 29.24 18.59
CA ALA A 490 -9.60 29.76 18.27
C ALA A 490 -10.71 29.16 19.16
N HIS A 491 -10.39 28.15 19.97
CA HIS A 491 -11.35 27.40 20.81
C HIS A 491 -12.58 26.89 20.04
N ALA A 492 -12.43 26.58 18.76
CA ALA A 492 -13.55 26.30 17.88
C ALA A 492 -14.07 24.86 17.99
N LEU A 493 -15.39 24.73 17.98
CA LEU A 493 -16.17 23.53 17.70
C LEU A 493 -17.05 23.83 16.49
N PHE A 494 -16.92 23.02 15.43
CA PHE A 494 -17.66 23.20 14.19
C PHE A 494 -18.84 22.24 14.16
N PHE A 495 -20.04 22.77 13.94
CA PHE A 495 -21.26 21.98 13.81
C PHE A 495 -21.86 22.19 12.42
N LEU A 496 -21.74 21.19 11.56
CA LEU A 496 -22.29 21.20 10.20
C LEU A 496 -23.72 20.68 10.26
N TYR A 497 -24.70 21.57 10.03
CA TYR A 497 -26.12 21.23 10.13
C TYR A 497 -26.86 21.38 8.80
N GLY A 498 -27.84 20.52 8.54
CA GLY A 498 -28.67 20.56 7.34
C GLY A 498 -29.68 19.42 7.28
N THR A 499 -30.72 19.55 6.46
CA THR A 499 -31.89 18.66 6.40
C THR A 499 -31.66 17.30 5.71
N GLY A 500 -30.42 16.98 5.34
CA GLY A 500 -30.06 15.74 4.65
C GLY A 500 -29.90 15.94 3.14
N ALA A 501 -29.02 15.14 2.53
CA ALA A 501 -28.65 15.25 1.11
C ALA A 501 -28.06 16.62 0.69
N ASN A 502 -27.30 17.25 1.58
CA ASN A 502 -26.66 18.57 1.35
C ASN A 502 -25.13 18.49 1.16
N GLY A 503 -24.54 17.30 1.06
CA GLY A 503 -23.09 17.12 0.91
C GLY A 503 -22.24 17.21 2.19
N LYS A 504 -22.83 17.47 3.37
CA LYS A 504 -22.10 17.60 4.65
C LYS A 504 -21.23 16.39 5.01
N SER A 505 -21.76 15.17 4.87
CA SER A 505 -21.01 13.94 5.15
C SER A 505 -19.91 13.71 4.12
N VAL A 506 -20.16 14.04 2.85
CA VAL A 506 -19.15 13.93 1.78
C VAL A 506 -17.99 14.90 2.05
N PHE A 507 -18.28 16.16 2.39
CA PHE A 507 -17.27 17.15 2.77
C PHE A 507 -16.40 16.67 3.94
N ALA A 508 -17.02 16.23 5.04
CA ALA A 508 -16.30 15.77 6.22
C ALA A 508 -15.46 14.51 5.93
N ASN A 509 -15.99 13.57 5.14
CA ASN A 509 -15.29 12.34 4.78
C ASN A 509 -14.08 12.62 3.89
N VAL A 510 -14.22 13.45 2.84
CA VAL A 510 -13.09 13.82 1.95
C VAL A 510 -11.97 14.47 2.75
N VAL A 511 -12.29 15.45 3.61
CA VAL A 511 -11.28 16.12 4.47
C VAL A 511 -10.63 15.13 5.44
N SER A 512 -11.42 14.23 6.05
CA SER A 512 -10.93 13.19 6.95
C SER A 512 -9.96 12.24 6.25
N THR A 513 -10.31 11.77 5.05
CA THR A 513 -9.47 10.85 4.26
C THR A 513 -8.16 11.52 3.86
N ILE A 514 -8.20 12.78 3.41
CA ILE A 514 -6.99 13.54 3.05
C ILE A 514 -6.04 13.69 4.25
N LEU A 515 -6.60 13.98 5.43
CA LEU A 515 -5.82 14.16 6.65
C LEU A 515 -5.18 12.87 7.19
N GLY A 516 -5.57 11.69 6.70
CA GLY A 516 -4.95 10.42 7.10
C GLY A 516 -4.96 10.22 8.62
N ASP A 517 -3.78 9.98 9.21
CA ASP A 517 -3.69 9.71 10.66
C ASP A 517 -3.97 10.95 11.53
N TYR A 518 -3.98 12.14 10.93
CA TYR A 518 -4.39 13.35 11.62
C TYR A 518 -5.91 13.45 11.77
N ALA A 519 -6.68 12.61 11.08
CA ALA A 519 -8.11 12.50 11.27
C ALA A 519 -8.46 11.35 12.21
N SER A 520 -9.50 11.51 13.02
CA SER A 520 -10.04 10.45 13.87
C SER A 520 -11.55 10.63 14.05
N THR A 521 -12.24 9.54 14.34
CA THR A 521 -13.68 9.54 14.64
C THR A 521 -13.91 9.39 16.13
N ALA A 522 -14.79 10.21 16.69
CA ALA A 522 -15.25 10.09 18.07
C ALA A 522 -16.76 9.81 18.10
N SER A 523 -17.21 9.08 19.12
CA SER A 523 -18.63 8.93 19.39
C SER A 523 -19.23 10.27 19.85
N MET A 524 -20.46 10.57 19.45
CA MET A 524 -21.16 11.77 19.97
C MET A 524 -21.30 11.73 21.50
N ASP A 525 -21.33 10.54 22.10
CA ASP A 525 -21.28 10.33 23.55
C ASP A 525 -20.06 10.97 24.23
N THR A 526 -18.96 11.17 23.50
CA THR A 526 -17.76 11.86 24.00
C THR A 526 -18.05 13.33 24.31
N PHE A 527 -18.98 13.95 23.58
CA PHE A 527 -19.30 15.38 23.65
C PHE A 527 -20.60 15.68 24.42
N VAL A 528 -21.44 14.68 24.69
CA VAL A 528 -22.72 14.86 25.40
C VAL A 528 -22.67 14.38 26.86
N GLU A 529 -23.68 14.78 27.65
CA GLU A 529 -23.91 14.23 28.99
C GLU A 529 -24.36 12.76 28.90
N THR A 530 -23.66 11.87 29.62
CA THR A 530 -24.00 10.44 29.73
C THR A 530 -24.53 10.11 31.12
N ARG A 531 -25.43 9.13 31.23
CA ARG A 531 -25.89 8.59 32.53
C ARG A 531 -24.82 7.65 33.10
N GLY A 532 -23.76 8.23 33.68
CA GLY A 532 -22.65 7.52 34.33
C GLY A 532 -21.27 8.04 33.90
N ASP A 533 -20.25 7.74 34.71
CA ASP A 533 -18.84 8.02 34.38
C ASP A 533 -18.36 7.08 33.28
N ARG A 534 -18.26 7.61 32.06
CA ARG A 534 -17.72 6.85 30.93
C ARG A 534 -16.21 6.74 31.05
N HIS A 535 -15.68 5.58 30.65
CA HIS A 535 -14.24 5.36 30.65
C HIS A 535 -13.56 6.31 29.64
N PRO A 536 -12.46 7.00 30.01
CA PRO A 536 -11.81 8.00 29.16
C PRO A 536 -10.94 7.39 28.04
N THR A 537 -11.29 6.19 27.56
CA THR A 537 -10.62 5.52 26.43
C THR A 537 -10.86 6.27 25.14
N ASP A 538 -12.08 6.79 24.94
CA ASP A 538 -12.44 7.52 23.73
C ASP A 538 -11.52 8.71 23.50
N LEU A 539 -11.11 9.40 24.58
CA LEU A 539 -10.17 10.52 24.53
C LEU A 539 -8.71 10.07 24.36
N ALA A 540 -8.34 8.85 24.75
CA ALA A 540 -6.98 8.37 24.60
C ALA A 540 -6.60 8.16 23.12
N GLY A 541 -7.56 7.69 22.31
CA GLY A 541 -7.37 7.47 20.87
C GLY A 541 -7.25 8.75 20.03
N LEU A 542 -7.67 9.91 20.56
CA LEU A 542 -7.65 11.18 19.82
C LEU A 542 -6.30 11.92 19.91
N ARG A 543 -5.33 11.34 20.62
CA ARG A 543 -4.01 11.94 20.78
C ARG A 543 -3.29 12.06 19.43
N GLY A 544 -2.80 13.26 19.12
CA GLY A 544 -2.11 13.56 17.86
C GLY A 544 -3.04 13.80 16.67
N ALA A 545 -4.37 13.59 16.82
CA ALA A 545 -5.34 14.00 15.82
C ALA A 545 -5.41 15.53 15.73
N ARG A 546 -5.81 16.03 14.56
CA ARG A 546 -6.05 17.45 14.25
C ARG A 546 -7.49 17.72 13.82
N PHE A 547 -8.17 16.71 13.29
CA PHE A 547 -9.56 16.76 12.86
C PHE A 547 -10.34 15.59 13.45
N VAL A 548 -11.29 15.87 14.33
CA VAL A 548 -12.09 14.82 14.97
C VAL A 548 -13.54 14.94 14.55
N THR A 549 -14.01 13.96 13.80
CA THR A 549 -15.41 13.91 13.36
C THR A 549 -16.28 13.18 14.37
N ALA A 550 -17.51 13.65 14.53
CA ALA A 550 -18.55 12.94 15.26
C ALA A 550 -19.88 13.06 14.50
N ILE A 551 -20.61 11.95 14.42
CA ILE A 551 -21.92 11.91 13.76
C ILE A 551 -23.00 11.98 14.86
N GLU A 552 -23.88 12.96 14.73
CA GLU A 552 -25.04 13.13 15.60
C GLU A 552 -26.22 12.30 15.06
N THR A 553 -26.86 11.53 15.94
CA THR A 553 -27.89 10.55 15.56
C THR A 553 -29.19 10.65 16.36
N GLU A 554 -29.26 11.47 17.41
CA GLU A 554 -30.38 11.46 18.37
C GLU A 554 -30.75 12.88 18.82
N GLN A 555 -31.99 13.27 18.51
CA GLN A 555 -32.56 14.54 18.94
C GLN A 555 -32.67 14.64 20.47
N GLY A 556 -32.38 15.82 21.02
CA GLY A 556 -32.60 16.13 22.44
C GLY A 556 -31.46 15.74 23.39
N ARG A 557 -30.33 15.24 22.87
CA ARG A 557 -29.13 14.99 23.68
C ARG A 557 -28.43 16.29 24.04
N ARG A 558 -27.91 16.37 25.27
CA ARG A 558 -27.33 17.59 25.84
C ARG A 558 -25.82 17.60 25.74
N LEU A 559 -25.23 18.72 25.30
CA LEU A 559 -23.77 18.87 25.30
C LEU A 559 -23.21 18.93 26.72
N ASN A 560 -22.06 18.30 26.92
CA ASN A 560 -21.28 18.44 28.14
C ASN A 560 -20.37 19.68 28.00
N GLU A 561 -20.91 20.84 28.38
CA GLU A 561 -20.24 22.16 28.29
C GLU A 561 -18.83 22.16 28.90
N SER A 562 -18.66 21.51 30.07
CA SER A 562 -17.37 21.41 30.75
C SER A 562 -16.35 20.61 29.94
N LYS A 563 -16.74 19.46 29.38
CA LYS A 563 -15.87 18.65 28.52
C LYS A 563 -15.54 19.38 27.22
N VAL A 564 -16.52 20.02 26.57
CA VAL A 564 -16.29 20.78 25.34
C VAL A 564 -15.28 21.90 25.60
N LYS A 565 -15.42 22.64 26.71
CA LYS A 565 -14.44 23.68 27.10
C LYS A 565 -13.06 23.12 27.38
N ALA A 566 -12.96 21.96 28.05
CA ALA A 566 -11.67 21.31 28.29
C ALA A 566 -10.99 20.87 26.98
N ILE A 567 -11.75 20.28 26.06
CA ILE A 567 -11.24 19.76 24.78
C ILE A 567 -10.85 20.88 23.82
N THR A 568 -11.63 21.96 23.76
CA THR A 568 -11.37 23.12 22.89
C THR A 568 -10.46 24.16 23.53
N GLY A 569 -10.26 24.09 24.85
CA GLY A 569 -9.58 25.12 25.65
C GLY A 569 -8.06 25.13 25.52
N GLY A 570 -7.46 24.04 25.05
CA GLY A 570 -5.99 23.89 24.99
C GLY A 570 -5.36 23.51 26.34
N ASP A 571 -6.16 23.23 27.36
CA ASP A 571 -5.69 22.69 28.64
C ASP A 571 -5.35 21.19 28.51
N LYS A 572 -4.49 20.69 29.40
CA LYS A 572 -4.21 19.25 29.46
C LYS A 572 -5.46 18.50 29.88
N ILE A 573 -5.75 17.41 29.16
CA ILE A 573 -6.81 16.46 29.52
C ILE A 573 -6.20 15.13 29.94
N SER A 574 -6.85 14.48 30.90
CA SER A 574 -6.47 13.14 31.37
C SER A 574 -7.21 12.06 30.59
N ALA A 575 -6.49 11.05 30.11
CA ALA A 575 -7.02 9.92 29.35
C ALA A 575 -6.30 8.62 29.74
N ARG A 576 -6.88 7.45 29.40
CA ARG A 576 -6.21 6.15 29.58
C ARG A 576 -6.71 5.12 28.59
N PHE A 577 -5.83 4.23 28.15
CA PHE A 577 -6.26 3.04 27.43
C PHE A 577 -6.86 2.00 28.38
N MET A 578 -7.62 1.05 27.83
CA MET A 578 -8.27 0.03 28.64
C MET A 578 -7.22 -0.81 29.39
N ARG A 579 -7.36 -0.89 30.72
CA ARG A 579 -6.42 -1.60 31.62
C ARG A 579 -4.99 -1.01 31.64
N GLN A 580 -4.83 0.26 31.28
CA GLN A 580 -3.56 0.98 31.37
C GLN A 580 -3.66 2.18 32.31
N ASP A 581 -2.51 2.75 32.66
CA ASP A 581 -2.40 3.93 33.51
C ASP A 581 -2.92 5.19 32.82
N PHE A 582 -3.31 6.18 33.64
CA PHE A 582 -3.67 7.50 33.15
C PHE A 582 -2.46 8.24 32.60
N PHE A 583 -2.67 8.98 31.53
CA PHE A 583 -1.73 9.93 30.97
C PHE A 583 -2.43 11.25 30.65
N GLU A 584 -1.65 12.32 30.55
CA GLU A 584 -2.15 13.64 30.19
C GLU A 584 -1.59 14.08 28.85
N TYR A 585 -2.41 14.77 28.06
CA TYR A 585 -1.95 15.44 26.85
C TYR A 585 -2.78 16.70 26.57
N THR A 586 -2.21 17.64 25.82
CA THR A 586 -2.92 18.81 25.32
C THR A 586 -3.62 18.45 24.00
N PRO A 587 -4.95 18.63 23.87
CA PRO A 587 -5.66 18.42 22.62
C PRO A 587 -5.08 19.26 21.48
N GLN A 588 -4.83 18.62 20.34
CA GLN A 588 -4.37 19.27 19.11
C GLN A 588 -5.46 19.30 18.02
N PHE A 589 -6.64 18.72 18.31
CA PHE A 589 -7.71 18.54 17.34
C PHE A 589 -8.82 19.58 17.44
N LYS A 590 -9.52 19.75 16.32
CA LYS A 590 -10.77 20.51 16.22
C LYS A 590 -11.94 19.54 16.09
N PRO A 591 -12.95 19.61 16.98
CA PRO A 591 -14.18 18.82 16.83
C PRO A 591 -15.02 19.33 15.67
N VAL A 592 -15.44 18.40 14.81
CA VAL A 592 -16.32 18.65 13.66
C VAL A 592 -17.51 17.69 13.76
N ILE A 593 -18.63 18.23 14.24
CA ILE A 593 -19.86 17.47 14.44
C ILE A 593 -20.73 17.62 13.20
N VAL A 594 -21.16 16.49 12.65
CA VAL A 594 -22.04 16.43 11.48
C VAL A 594 -23.39 15.88 11.95
N GLY A 595 -24.45 16.68 11.80
CA GLY A 595 -25.75 16.33 12.36
C GLY A 595 -26.94 16.96 11.63
N ASN A 596 -28.12 16.43 11.93
CA ASN A 596 -29.38 17.03 11.50
C ASN A 596 -30.06 17.76 12.65
N HIS A 597 -29.86 17.28 13.89
CA HIS A 597 -30.47 17.85 15.07
C HIS A 597 -29.44 18.63 15.87
N LYS A 598 -29.77 19.89 16.16
CA LYS A 598 -28.94 20.73 17.02
C LYS A 598 -29.02 20.16 18.44
N PRO A 599 -27.88 19.98 19.15
CA PRO A 599 -27.92 19.46 20.51
C PRO A 599 -28.59 20.47 21.45
N ALA A 600 -29.01 20.05 22.64
CA ALA A 600 -29.52 20.98 23.64
C ALA A 600 -28.38 21.54 24.51
N ILE A 601 -28.47 22.82 24.90
CA ILE A 601 -27.52 23.49 25.80
C ILE A 601 -28.22 23.96 27.07
N ARG A 602 -27.60 23.74 28.23
CA ARG A 602 -28.25 24.01 29.51
C ARG A 602 -27.85 25.35 30.10
N ASN A 603 -26.61 25.79 29.91
CA ASN A 603 -26.16 27.12 30.25
C ASN A 603 -25.63 27.81 29.00
N ILE A 604 -26.33 28.86 28.60
CA ILE A 604 -25.83 29.79 27.61
C ILE A 604 -24.88 30.73 28.33
N ASP A 605 -23.58 30.51 28.11
CA ASP A 605 -22.57 31.49 28.45
C ASP A 605 -21.85 31.98 27.20
N GLU A 606 -21.37 33.22 27.26
CA GLU A 606 -20.57 33.86 26.21
C GLU A 606 -19.37 33.01 25.78
N ALA A 607 -18.84 32.21 26.72
CA ALA A 607 -17.74 31.31 26.47
C ALA A 607 -18.14 30.19 25.49
N MET A 608 -19.30 29.55 25.64
CA MET A 608 -19.80 28.55 24.71
C MET A 608 -20.23 29.17 23.39
N LYS A 609 -20.87 30.34 23.41
CA LYS A 609 -21.29 31.06 22.19
C LYS A 609 -20.11 31.35 21.26
N ARG A 610 -18.97 31.78 21.81
CA ARG A 610 -17.75 32.07 21.03
C ARG A 610 -17.04 30.83 20.48
N ARG A 611 -17.26 29.66 21.07
CA ARG A 611 -16.61 28.40 20.67
C ARG A 611 -17.37 27.68 19.58
N MET A 612 -18.70 27.83 19.53
CA MET A 612 -19.53 27.05 18.63
C MET A 612 -19.77 27.78 17.32
N HIS A 613 -19.44 27.12 16.21
CA HIS A 613 -19.65 27.61 14.86
C HIS A 613 -20.70 26.73 14.17
N LEU A 614 -21.95 27.19 14.10
CA LEU A 614 -23.00 26.52 13.33
C LEU A 614 -22.85 26.85 11.85
N ILE A 615 -22.46 25.85 11.06
CA ILE A 615 -22.22 25.99 9.63
C ILE A 615 -23.44 25.47 8.85
N PRO A 616 -24.19 26.36 8.16
CA PRO A 616 -25.39 25.98 7.44
C PRO A 616 -25.08 25.26 6.13
N PHE A 617 -25.54 24.01 6.01
CA PHE A 617 -25.62 23.26 4.76
C PHE A 617 -27.10 23.17 4.34
N THR A 618 -27.65 24.30 3.88
CA THR A 618 -29.09 24.44 3.60
C THR A 618 -29.48 24.05 2.17
N VAL A 619 -28.52 23.91 1.26
CA VAL A 619 -28.79 23.54 -0.14
C VAL A 619 -29.07 22.04 -0.23
N THR A 620 -30.29 21.66 -0.58
CA THR A 620 -30.67 20.26 -0.78
C THR A 620 -30.39 19.84 -2.21
N ILE A 621 -29.54 18.81 -2.38
CA ILE A 621 -29.19 18.29 -3.70
C ILE A 621 -30.32 17.37 -4.21
N PRO A 622 -30.92 17.69 -5.37
CA PRO A 622 -32.03 16.92 -5.91
C PRO A 622 -31.55 15.51 -6.36
N PRO A 623 -32.41 14.48 -6.29
CA PRO A 623 -32.02 13.09 -6.56
C PRO A 623 -31.28 12.87 -7.88
N GLU A 624 -31.66 13.60 -8.93
CA GLU A 624 -31.12 13.47 -10.28
C GLU A 624 -29.67 13.99 -10.38
N ARG A 625 -29.25 14.83 -9.44
CA ARG A 625 -27.88 15.36 -9.34
C ARG A 625 -27.04 14.62 -8.31
N ARG A 626 -27.58 13.59 -7.65
CA ARG A 626 -26.83 12.82 -6.64
C ARG A 626 -25.92 11.82 -7.36
N ASP A 627 -24.62 12.01 -7.17
CA ASP A 627 -23.60 11.11 -7.69
C ASP A 627 -23.12 10.17 -6.58
N GLY A 628 -23.34 8.86 -6.76
CA GLY A 628 -22.93 7.83 -5.80
C GLY A 628 -21.41 7.68 -5.68
N ASN A 629 -20.66 8.10 -6.69
CA ASN A 629 -19.20 7.99 -6.74
C ASN A 629 -18.51 9.35 -6.54
N LEU A 630 -19.24 10.35 -6.02
CA LEU A 630 -18.72 11.70 -5.85
C LEU A 630 -17.47 11.73 -4.97
N THR A 631 -17.46 10.96 -3.87
CA THR A 631 -16.31 10.89 -2.96
C THR A 631 -15.05 10.45 -3.69
N ASP A 632 -15.12 9.41 -4.54
CA ASP A 632 -13.97 8.90 -5.28
C ASP A 632 -13.45 9.91 -6.30
N LYS A 633 -14.38 10.62 -6.98
CA LYS A 633 -14.02 11.71 -7.91
C LYS A 633 -13.33 12.87 -7.20
N LEU A 634 -13.77 13.22 -6.00
CA LEU A 634 -13.13 14.25 -5.18
C LEU A 634 -11.76 13.79 -4.66
N LEU A 635 -11.64 12.54 -4.24
CA LEU A 635 -10.37 11.97 -3.77
C LEU A 635 -9.34 11.80 -4.90
N ALA A 636 -9.77 11.73 -6.16
CA ALA A 636 -8.86 11.83 -7.30
C ALA A 636 -8.14 13.21 -7.36
N GLU A 637 -8.73 14.26 -6.77
CA GLU A 637 -8.12 15.59 -6.64
C GLU A 637 -7.49 15.84 -5.26
N ARG A 638 -7.26 14.79 -4.44
CA ARG A 638 -6.82 14.92 -3.03
C ARG A 638 -5.61 15.83 -2.83
N ASP A 639 -4.63 15.78 -3.73
CA ASP A 639 -3.41 16.60 -3.68
C ASP A 639 -3.73 18.09 -3.87
N GLY A 640 -4.64 18.39 -4.81
CA GLY A 640 -5.12 19.76 -5.07
C GLY A 640 -5.99 20.29 -3.93
N ILE A 641 -6.80 19.43 -3.32
CA ILE A 641 -7.61 19.77 -2.15
C ILE A 641 -6.71 20.06 -0.94
N LEU A 642 -5.62 19.30 -0.74
CA LEU A 642 -4.66 19.58 0.31
C LEU A 642 -3.92 20.90 0.06
N ALA A 643 -3.53 21.19 -1.18
CA ALA A 643 -2.95 22.51 -1.54
C ALA A 643 -3.95 23.66 -1.26
N TRP A 644 -5.23 23.47 -1.60
CA TRP A 644 -6.31 24.40 -1.27
C TRP A 644 -6.46 24.62 0.25
N ALA A 645 -6.34 23.55 1.05
CA ALA A 645 -6.39 23.62 2.51
C ALA A 645 -5.17 24.33 3.11
N VAL A 646 -3.96 24.08 2.61
CA VAL A 646 -2.72 24.78 3.03
C VAL A 646 -2.82 26.27 2.73
N ALA A 647 -3.32 26.65 1.54
CA ALA A 647 -3.61 28.05 1.23
C ALA A 647 -4.61 28.66 2.23
N GLY A 648 -5.64 27.89 2.60
CA GLY A 648 -6.59 28.25 3.67
C GLY A 648 -5.94 28.50 5.01
N CYS A 649 -4.93 27.69 5.38
CA CYS A 649 -4.17 27.85 6.62
C CYS A 649 -3.41 29.18 6.63
N LEU A 650 -2.77 29.55 5.51
CA LEU A 650 -2.06 30.81 5.37
C LEU A 650 -3.00 32.03 5.44
N VAL A 651 -4.19 31.93 4.86
CA VAL A 651 -5.20 32.99 4.97
C VAL A 651 -5.70 33.09 6.42
N TRP A 652 -6.01 31.96 7.06
CA TRP A 652 -6.45 31.92 8.46
C TRP A 652 -5.42 32.55 9.40
N GLN A 653 -4.12 32.33 9.19
CA GLN A 653 -3.08 32.97 10.01
C GLN A 653 -3.09 34.50 9.93
N ARG A 654 -3.50 35.08 8.80
CA ARG A 654 -3.56 36.53 8.61
C ARG A 654 -4.86 37.15 9.11
N GLU A 655 -5.98 36.45 8.93
CA GLU A 655 -7.33 37.02 9.12
C GLU A 655 -8.11 36.42 10.30
N GLY A 656 -7.62 35.32 10.88
CA GLY A 656 -8.38 34.46 11.77
C GLY A 656 -9.48 33.68 11.04
N LEU A 657 -10.39 33.07 11.81
CA LEU A 657 -11.52 32.33 11.24
C LEU A 657 -12.53 33.26 10.56
N LYS A 658 -12.82 34.43 11.16
CA LYS A 658 -13.76 35.46 10.68
C LYS A 658 -15.02 34.84 10.05
N PRO A 659 -15.92 34.24 10.87
CA PRO A 659 -17.12 33.58 10.38
C PRO A 659 -18.00 34.56 9.58
N PRO A 660 -18.61 34.11 8.47
CA PRO A 660 -19.51 34.94 7.66
C PRO A 660 -20.82 35.18 8.39
N ALA A 661 -21.60 36.14 7.90
CA ALA A 661 -22.90 36.50 8.49
C ALA A 661 -23.83 35.28 8.61
N SER A 662 -23.84 34.37 7.62
CA SER A 662 -24.64 33.14 7.64
C SER A 662 -24.30 32.22 8.82
N VAL A 663 -23.03 32.11 9.21
CA VAL A 663 -22.59 31.31 10.37
C VAL A 663 -22.85 32.03 11.69
N VAL A 664 -22.60 33.34 11.74
CA VAL A 664 -22.86 34.16 12.93
C VAL A 664 -24.35 34.14 13.27
N SER A 665 -25.20 34.48 12.30
CA SER A 665 -26.66 34.50 12.49
C SER A 665 -27.22 33.11 12.83
N ALA A 666 -26.77 32.04 12.16
CA ALA A 666 -27.20 30.68 12.50
C ALA A 666 -26.80 30.27 13.92
N THR A 667 -25.65 30.73 14.40
CA THR A 667 -25.18 30.50 15.75
C THR A 667 -26.02 31.29 16.76
N GLU A 668 -26.25 32.58 16.49
CA GLU A 668 -27.07 33.46 17.34
C GLU A 668 -28.50 32.95 17.47
N GLU A 669 -29.16 32.65 16.36
CA GLU A 669 -30.54 32.13 16.33
C GLU A 669 -30.67 30.84 17.14
N TYR A 670 -29.68 29.94 17.03
CA TYR A 670 -29.68 28.72 17.81
C TYR A 670 -29.59 29.00 19.32
N PHE A 671 -28.66 29.85 19.76
CA PHE A 671 -28.55 30.20 21.18
C PHE A 671 -29.77 30.97 21.70
N GLU A 672 -30.38 31.86 20.89
CA GLU A 672 -31.62 32.53 21.25
C GLU A 672 -32.77 31.54 21.44
N SER A 673 -32.89 30.53 20.56
CA SER A 673 -33.91 29.49 20.68
C SER A 673 -33.76 28.64 21.96
N GLU A 674 -32.52 28.38 22.37
CA GLU A 674 -32.19 27.65 23.60
C GLU A 674 -32.29 28.55 24.86
N ASP A 675 -32.47 29.87 24.72
CA ASP A 675 -32.53 30.80 25.86
C ASP A 675 -33.92 30.84 26.51
N ALA A 676 -34.27 29.75 27.19
CA ALA A 676 -35.51 29.64 27.96
C ALA A 676 -35.68 30.78 28.98
N LEU A 677 -34.61 31.20 29.66
CA LEU A 677 -34.70 32.27 30.65
C LEU A 677 -34.87 33.65 30.01
N GLY A 678 -34.24 33.90 28.85
CA GLY A 678 -34.48 35.10 28.04
C GLY A 678 -35.94 35.19 27.60
N ARG A 679 -36.49 34.11 27.04
CA ARG A 679 -37.92 34.03 26.65
C ARG A 679 -38.85 34.30 27.84
N TRP A 680 -38.59 33.68 28.99
CA TRP A 680 -39.35 33.96 30.20
C TRP A 680 -39.25 35.44 30.64
N LEU A 681 -38.06 36.03 30.62
CA LEU A 681 -37.87 37.44 30.97
C LEU A 681 -38.69 38.35 30.05
N ASP A 682 -38.71 38.05 28.76
CA ASP A 682 -39.38 38.90 27.77
C ASP A 682 -40.89 38.69 27.75
N GLU A 683 -41.36 37.46 28.01
CA GLU A 683 -42.79 37.12 28.07
C GLU A 683 -43.44 37.49 29.40
N ARG A 684 -42.78 37.19 30.52
CA ARG A 684 -43.36 37.25 31.88
C ARG A 684 -42.88 38.42 32.72
N CYS A 685 -41.76 39.07 32.36
CA CYS A 685 -41.18 40.13 33.19
C CYS A 685 -41.21 41.51 32.53
N VAL A 686 -41.16 42.55 33.36
CA VAL A 686 -40.94 43.95 33.01
C VAL A 686 -39.57 44.35 33.54
N ARG A 687 -38.73 44.98 32.71
CA ARG A 687 -37.41 45.47 33.11
C ARG A 687 -37.41 46.99 33.20
N GLU A 688 -37.58 47.50 34.42
CA GLU A 688 -37.60 48.93 34.73
C GLU A 688 -36.72 49.22 35.95
N ALA A 689 -36.03 50.38 35.97
CA ALA A 689 -35.08 50.74 37.03
C ALA A 689 -35.69 50.74 38.45
N ASN A 690 -37.02 50.90 38.56
CA ASN A 690 -37.76 50.92 39.81
C ASN A 690 -38.50 49.62 40.12
N ALA A 691 -38.58 48.68 39.17
CA ALA A 691 -39.23 47.40 39.39
C ALA A 691 -38.44 46.57 40.41
N LYS A 692 -39.16 45.96 41.36
CA LYS A 692 -38.61 45.14 42.43
C LYS A 692 -39.51 43.92 42.62
N SER A 693 -38.92 42.73 42.64
CA SER A 693 -39.64 41.49 42.94
C SER A 693 -38.83 40.57 43.84
N LEU A 694 -39.53 39.79 44.66
CA LEU A 694 -38.88 38.83 45.54
C LEU A 694 -38.35 37.64 44.74
N THR A 695 -37.24 37.06 45.20
CA THR A 695 -36.64 35.89 44.53
C THR A 695 -37.60 34.70 44.52
N ALA A 696 -38.47 34.58 45.53
CA ALA A 696 -39.48 33.52 45.60
C ALA A 696 -40.59 33.69 44.54
N GLU A 697 -41.03 34.92 44.29
CA GLU A 697 -42.07 35.24 43.30
C GLU A 697 -41.56 34.98 41.89
N LEU A 698 -40.39 35.54 41.57
CA LEU A 698 -39.74 35.34 40.27
C LEU A 698 -39.44 33.87 40.00
N PHE A 699 -38.92 33.13 41.01
CA PHE A 699 -38.65 31.72 40.84
C PHE A 699 -39.94 30.89 40.73
N GLY A 700 -41.00 31.25 41.47
CA GLY A 700 -42.29 30.58 41.37
C GLY A 700 -42.91 30.70 39.98
N ASP A 701 -42.89 31.89 39.40
CA ASP A 701 -43.36 32.12 38.03
C ASP A 701 -42.49 31.39 37.00
N TRP A 702 -41.15 31.45 37.16
CA TRP A 702 -40.22 30.68 36.33
C TRP A 702 -40.51 29.19 36.36
N LYS A 703 -40.77 28.59 37.54
CA LYS A 703 -41.14 27.17 37.62
C LYS A 703 -42.37 26.86 36.77
N GLN A 704 -43.40 27.69 36.90
CA GLN A 704 -44.66 27.48 36.21
C GLN A 704 -44.50 27.61 34.70
N TRP A 705 -43.83 28.67 34.24
CA TRP A 705 -43.56 28.90 32.84
C TRP A 705 -42.67 27.79 32.26
N ALA A 706 -41.58 27.45 32.93
CA ALA A 706 -40.64 26.42 32.48
C ALA A 706 -41.31 25.04 32.40
N ASP A 707 -42.13 24.67 33.40
CA ASP A 707 -42.90 23.42 33.37
C ASP A 707 -43.86 23.38 32.17
N SER A 708 -44.58 24.48 31.91
CA SER A 708 -45.50 24.59 30.78
C SER A 708 -44.79 24.56 29.41
N ALA A 709 -43.56 25.06 29.35
CA ALA A 709 -42.73 25.08 28.15
C ALA A 709 -41.90 23.80 27.96
N GLY A 710 -41.96 22.85 28.89
CA GLY A 710 -41.12 21.63 28.88
C GLY A 710 -39.64 21.89 29.20
N GLU A 711 -39.32 23.03 29.78
CA GLU A 711 -37.98 23.52 30.07
C GLU A 711 -37.45 23.05 31.44
N PHE A 712 -36.13 23.00 31.58
CA PHE A 712 -35.51 22.56 32.84
C PHE A 712 -35.56 23.64 33.94
N ILE A 713 -36.33 23.39 35.00
CA ILE A 713 -36.59 24.35 36.08
C ILE A 713 -35.35 24.69 36.95
N GLY A 714 -34.54 23.69 37.31
CA GLY A 714 -33.37 23.87 38.19
C GLY A 714 -33.69 24.27 39.65
N SER A 715 -32.67 24.78 40.37
CA SER A 715 -32.80 25.21 41.77
C SER A 715 -32.91 26.74 41.87
N GLN A 716 -33.52 27.24 42.96
CA GLN A 716 -33.70 28.69 43.18
C GLN A 716 -32.36 29.45 43.23
N ARG A 717 -31.32 28.81 43.78
CA ARG A 717 -29.96 29.36 43.82
C ARG A 717 -29.43 29.57 42.39
N ARG A 718 -29.53 28.53 41.55
CA ARG A 718 -29.09 28.60 40.14
C ARG A 718 -29.87 29.64 39.35
N PHE A 719 -31.19 29.71 39.55
CA PHE A 719 -32.03 30.74 38.93
C PHE A 719 -31.57 32.15 39.32
N SER A 720 -31.27 32.37 40.60
CA SER A 720 -30.76 33.65 41.10
C SER A 720 -29.41 34.01 40.46
N ASP A 721 -28.50 33.04 40.32
CA ASP A 721 -27.19 33.23 39.69
C ASP A 721 -27.31 33.59 38.20
N LEU A 722 -28.27 32.99 37.49
CA LEU A 722 -28.56 33.32 36.09
C LEU A 722 -29.11 34.74 35.91
N LEU A 723 -29.98 35.22 36.81
CA LEU A 723 -30.48 36.60 36.78
C LEU A 723 -29.35 37.62 37.00
N ILE A 724 -28.43 37.34 37.95
CA ILE A 724 -27.27 38.19 38.21
C ILE A 724 -26.36 38.26 36.99
N THR A 725 -26.12 37.12 36.34
CA THR A 725 -25.30 37.04 35.11
C THR A 725 -25.89 37.87 33.97
N ARG A 726 -27.22 38.07 33.95
CA ARG A 726 -27.93 38.95 33.02
C ARG A 726 -28.04 40.41 33.48
N GLY A 727 -27.26 40.81 34.49
CA GLY A 727 -27.19 42.20 34.95
C GLY A 727 -28.35 42.62 35.85
N VAL A 728 -29.12 41.69 36.41
CA VAL A 728 -30.18 42.01 37.38
C VAL A 728 -29.57 42.17 38.78
N GLU A 729 -29.81 43.32 39.41
CA GLU A 729 -29.21 43.66 40.69
C GLU A 729 -29.90 43.01 41.89
N LYS A 730 -29.12 42.51 42.85
CA LYS A 730 -29.66 42.01 44.11
C LYS A 730 -30.27 43.15 44.92
N TRP A 731 -31.43 42.88 45.47
CA TRP A 731 -32.16 43.80 46.34
C TRP A 731 -32.71 43.05 47.56
N ARG A 732 -33.03 43.79 48.63
CA ARG A 732 -33.76 43.26 49.79
C ARG A 732 -34.90 44.19 50.12
N ASN A 733 -36.06 43.62 50.48
CA ASN A 733 -37.18 44.42 50.96
C ASN A 733 -36.93 44.96 52.37
N THR A 734 -37.83 45.82 52.85
CA THR A 734 -37.80 46.39 54.20
C THR A 734 -37.84 45.34 55.32
N ALA A 735 -38.39 44.15 55.04
CA ALA A 735 -38.39 42.99 55.94
C ALA A 735 -37.13 42.10 55.83
N GLY A 736 -36.12 42.50 55.05
CA GLY A 736 -34.84 41.78 54.88
C GLY A 736 -34.88 40.57 53.93
N VAL A 737 -36.02 40.31 53.27
CA VAL A 737 -36.23 39.21 52.32
C VAL A 737 -35.51 39.51 51.00
N ARG A 738 -34.87 38.48 50.44
CA ARG A 738 -34.06 38.58 49.21
C ARG A 738 -34.95 38.75 47.97
N GLY A 739 -34.55 39.66 47.09
CA GLY A 739 -35.18 39.94 45.82
C GLY A 739 -34.22 40.54 44.82
N PHE A 740 -34.78 41.08 43.75
CA PHE A 740 -34.05 41.71 42.66
C PHE A 740 -34.66 43.07 42.34
N ARG A 741 -33.81 44.03 41.96
CA ARG A 741 -34.18 45.35 41.44
C ARG A 741 -33.88 45.41 39.94
N GLY A 742 -34.64 46.20 39.21
CA GLY A 742 -34.54 46.29 37.75
C GLY A 742 -35.45 45.32 37.02
N ILE A 743 -36.24 44.53 37.76
CA ILE A 743 -37.11 43.48 37.22
C ILE A 743 -38.38 43.32 38.07
N GLY A 744 -39.50 43.10 37.40
CA GLY A 744 -40.77 42.68 38.03
C GLY A 744 -41.56 41.74 37.13
N LEU A 745 -42.58 41.07 37.65
CA LEU A 745 -43.51 40.25 36.84
C LEU A 745 -44.56 41.15 36.17
N LYS A 746 -44.91 40.90 34.90
CA LYS A 746 -46.01 41.58 34.18
C LYS A 746 -47.37 41.31 34.82
N HIS A 747 -47.56 40.09 35.30
CA HIS A 747 -48.75 39.64 36.01
C HIS A 747 -48.32 39.05 37.36
N PRO A 748 -48.00 39.91 38.36
CA PRO A 748 -47.58 39.42 39.65
C PRO A 748 -48.71 38.59 40.28
N PRO A 749 -48.40 37.43 40.90
CA PRO A 749 -49.40 36.67 41.62
C PRO A 749 -50.00 37.56 42.72
N LYS A 750 -51.34 37.57 42.86
CA LYS A 750 -51.99 38.27 43.98
C LYS A 750 -51.36 37.76 45.28
N PRO A 751 -50.88 38.65 46.17
CA PRO A 751 -50.23 38.21 47.39
C PRO A 751 -51.18 37.29 48.16
N ALA A 752 -50.70 36.10 48.54
CA ALA A 752 -51.44 35.17 49.39
C ALA A 752 -51.62 35.71 50.83
N TYR A 753 -51.13 36.92 51.11
CA TYR A 753 -51.24 37.58 52.39
C TYR A 753 -51.17 39.09 52.21
N THR A 754 -52.30 39.78 52.35
CA THR A 754 -52.33 41.17 52.82
C THR A 754 -52.10 41.13 54.32
N PRO A 755 -50.98 41.63 54.86
CA PRO A 755 -51.00 42.08 56.25
C PRO A 755 -52.01 43.21 56.30
N TYR A 756 -52.87 43.19 57.31
CA TYR A 756 -53.73 44.31 57.64
C TYR A 756 -52.93 45.62 57.58
N ALA A 757 -53.51 46.64 56.95
CA ALA A 757 -53.12 48.01 57.24
C ALA A 757 -53.53 48.26 58.69
N ASP A 758 -52.56 48.38 59.59
CA ASP A 758 -52.76 49.16 60.80
C ASP A 758 -52.50 50.62 60.41
N ASP A 759 -53.61 51.35 60.32
CA ASP A 759 -53.84 52.80 60.16
C ASP A 759 -53.42 53.49 58.85
#